data_AF-A0A2T7NAM6-F1
#
_entry.id   AF-A0A2T7NAM6-F1
#
_cell.length_a   1.000
_cell.length_b   1.000
_cell.length_c   1.000
_cell.angle_alpha   90.00
_cell.angle_beta   90.00
_cell.angle_gamma   90.00
#
_symmetry.space_group_name_H-M   'P 1'
#
loop_
_entity.id
_entity.type
_entity.pdbx_description
1 polymer ?
#
loop_
_entity_poly.entity_id
_entity_poly.type
_entity_poly.pdbx_seq_one_letter_code
_entity_poly.pdbx_strand_id
1 'polypeptide(L)'
;MKRIGFLFLLFSLLLTPTAYSRTLEFKSWQIWDFSYNGIHQVCCSVSAKDGDVPVTGLSIEDFAITETLVDEFGNVLSKAEIAPYQREDQFGGIGFWERSVSSSKIDLVFLIDKTGSMAGQIESIKSELKEFVNRLEDDSCDFRVAVLLFEASSLEEPGRKSPDHPFHGVMERDELLLAIEEIETAGEWHINTWSYDAILFGSQLDFREDARAVIVVITDTLPETVYGPFWYFSGGSVATKRAVEIALEERGIELEYFQPEESALAHMENYDRLINPALSESNFNYLAGAVSLGWPFKQDLIEVDALPVSESIYYLSWESALDEITKYYRKQGFEVEVNVRRGDEQVSFKYSPFFDEEGYLQSSEDYHLPVFDEEGSALPDKVVEMDLLRELGDLKAFSDSNWNYVARDGVLQLRSVDPGEYLYRLYGYGRSSYSYSTLRLRGSGEISFVQGEVFPDSVVAQTGDAFLESVKIRGLMEEFVGNKIAVNESKEFAEKSLHWIEGIASDGLNLREMEAMKRFYVSVGAFLNGTAYAAIESERVENELLEMVRDTRRIVEHAEEVADMISSAKNIILSTASIIADIISGNWSGVAQQISIEALLDEFVSYVKNDLLDDVLEAVKNKLRAYLSDPSKAEELLSLIKGDMVGWVKGGEDSDEGSVRDEIRQVVYTDLTYRNFTKPVIRELEESLAGAARLASLPISDLDLYAACWSMNRDFANMRTEVMDPLQDWSFMVLGEHKRIDNWETILEIFEETVPLIVELLRLMEYKNPVLGDIAEKLSKLSYVLDAVGLLTLACEISLKADQLTTMAGKLDRVNDYLFPEDGY
;
A
#
# COMPACT_ATOMS: atom_id res chain seq x y z
N MET A 1 9.50 -46.48 72.39
CA MET A 1 9.66 -45.02 72.62
C MET A 1 10.67 -44.32 71.69
N LYS A 2 11.19 -44.95 70.61
CA LYS A 2 12.14 -44.31 69.66
C LYS A 2 11.57 -43.99 68.26
N ARG A 3 10.26 -44.14 68.03
CA ARG A 3 9.60 -43.86 66.73
C ARG A 3 8.64 -42.67 66.73
N ILE A 4 8.36 -42.05 67.88
CA ILE A 4 7.45 -40.89 67.98
C ILE A 4 8.22 -39.56 67.93
N GLY A 5 9.49 -39.54 68.39
CA GLY A 5 10.32 -38.33 68.35
C GLY A 5 10.83 -37.94 66.95
N PHE A 6 10.91 -38.89 66.01
CA PHE A 6 11.39 -38.61 64.64
C PHE A 6 10.28 -38.10 63.72
N LEU A 7 9.02 -38.50 63.96
CA LEU A 7 7.87 -37.94 63.24
C LEU A 7 7.54 -36.51 63.69
N PHE A 8 7.72 -36.18 64.98
CA PHE A 8 7.50 -34.82 65.47
C PHE A 8 8.54 -33.82 64.96
N LEU A 9 9.80 -34.26 64.77
CA LEU A 9 10.86 -33.43 64.22
C LEU A 9 10.72 -33.21 62.69
N LEU A 10 10.19 -34.18 61.95
CA LEU A 10 9.83 -33.99 60.54
C LEU A 10 8.58 -33.12 60.36
N PHE A 11 7.59 -33.22 61.25
CA PHE A 11 6.39 -32.38 61.22
C PHE A 11 6.69 -30.92 61.63
N SER A 12 7.65 -30.69 62.54
CA SER A 12 8.10 -29.33 62.90
C SER A 12 9.03 -28.68 61.87
N LEU A 13 9.68 -29.47 61.00
CA LEU A 13 10.47 -28.96 59.85
C LEU A 13 9.62 -28.76 58.59
N LEU A 14 8.39 -29.30 58.54
CA LEU A 14 7.38 -29.05 57.50
C LEU A 14 6.34 -27.99 57.92
N LEU A 15 6.46 -27.43 59.14
CA LEU A 15 5.62 -26.38 59.72
C LEU A 15 6.44 -25.16 60.16
N THR A 16 7.60 -24.92 59.55
CA THR A 16 8.01 -23.53 59.39
C THR A 16 7.09 -22.96 58.33
N PRO A 17 6.23 -21.96 58.63
CA PRO A 17 5.86 -21.07 57.55
C PRO A 17 7.21 -20.59 57.00
N THR A 18 7.51 -20.88 55.75
CA THR A 18 8.42 -20.00 55.01
C THR A 18 7.79 -18.64 55.22
N ALA A 19 8.38 -17.87 56.13
CA ALA A 19 8.08 -16.46 56.25
C ALA A 19 8.52 -15.92 54.89
N TYR A 20 7.59 -15.86 53.96
CA TYR A 20 7.76 -15.10 52.75
C TYR A 20 7.89 -13.67 53.25
N SER A 21 9.13 -13.21 53.40
CA SER A 21 9.41 -11.84 53.79
C SER A 21 9.24 -11.02 52.53
N ARG A 22 8.25 -10.13 52.51
CA ARG A 22 8.14 -9.18 51.42
C ARG A 22 9.43 -8.38 51.30
N THR A 23 9.93 -8.26 50.08
CA THR A 23 11.11 -7.48 49.77
C THR A 23 10.72 -6.31 48.87
N LEU A 24 11.20 -5.12 49.21
CA LEU A 24 11.22 -4.00 48.28
C LEU A 24 12.57 -3.93 47.60
N GLU A 25 12.51 -3.84 46.28
CA GLU A 25 13.67 -3.72 45.42
C GLU A 25 13.57 -2.36 44.73
N PHE A 26 14.51 -1.49 45.08
CA PHE A 26 14.71 -0.21 44.42
C PHE A 26 15.19 -0.45 42.98
N LYS A 27 14.54 0.16 41.99
CA LYS A 27 14.81 -0.07 40.57
C LYS A 27 15.63 1.06 39.96
N SER A 28 15.11 2.28 40.01
CA SER A 28 15.79 3.47 39.47
C SER A 28 15.28 4.75 40.11
N TRP A 29 16.03 5.84 39.97
CA TRP A 29 15.62 7.20 40.32
C TRP A 29 16.13 8.16 39.25
N GLN A 30 15.42 9.28 39.07
CA GLN A 30 15.86 10.37 38.21
C GLN A 30 15.48 11.72 38.83
N ILE A 31 16.22 12.77 38.46
CA ILE A 31 15.81 14.15 38.68
C ILE A 31 15.17 14.65 37.42
N TRP A 32 14.02 15.30 37.59
CA TRP A 32 13.21 15.74 36.50
C TRP A 32 13.48 17.19 36.12
N ASP A 33 13.45 18.11 37.09
CA ASP A 33 13.65 19.54 36.88
C ASP A 33 14.53 20.14 37.98
N PHE A 34 15.54 20.89 37.57
CA PHE A 34 16.29 21.82 38.40
C PHE A 34 15.80 23.25 38.13
N SER A 35 14.60 23.60 38.61
CA SER A 35 14.07 24.93 38.31
C SER A 35 15.02 26.03 38.81
N TYR A 36 15.14 27.11 38.01
CA TYR A 36 15.99 28.27 38.30
C TYR A 36 15.69 28.95 39.65
N ASN A 37 14.54 28.63 40.27
CA ASN A 37 14.07 29.18 41.54
C ASN A 37 14.25 28.23 42.75
N GLY A 38 14.81 27.03 42.58
CA GLY A 38 15.09 26.09 43.67
C GLY A 38 13.98 25.07 43.97
N ILE A 39 12.96 24.96 43.11
CA ILE A 39 12.01 23.83 43.14
C ILE A 39 12.69 22.66 42.42
N HIS A 40 12.85 21.54 43.13
CA HIS A 40 13.50 20.34 42.62
C HIS A 40 12.47 19.22 42.48
N GLN A 41 12.38 18.63 41.30
CA GLN A 41 11.41 17.58 41.00
C GLN A 41 12.12 16.23 40.89
N VAL A 42 11.64 15.21 41.62
CA VAL A 42 12.32 13.91 41.76
C VAL A 42 11.34 12.80 41.48
N CYS A 43 11.81 11.77 40.79
CA CYS A 43 11.07 10.54 40.63
C CYS A 43 11.88 9.30 41.01
N CYS A 44 11.17 8.23 41.35
CA CYS A 44 11.76 6.92 41.59
C CYS A 44 10.82 5.79 41.19
N SER A 45 11.41 4.62 40.92
CA SER A 45 10.69 3.40 40.62
C SER A 45 11.08 2.28 41.59
N VAL A 46 10.08 1.53 42.03
CA VAL A 46 10.24 0.51 43.08
C VAL A 46 9.40 -0.70 42.74
N SER A 47 9.92 -1.89 43.00
CA SER A 47 9.13 -3.12 42.90
C SER A 47 8.97 -3.75 44.28
N ALA A 48 7.78 -4.28 44.54
CA ALA A 48 7.49 -5.03 45.76
C ALA A 48 7.23 -6.49 45.39
N LYS A 49 7.87 -7.42 46.13
CA LYS A 49 7.74 -8.87 45.90
C LYS A 49 7.44 -9.61 47.19
N ASP A 50 6.64 -10.66 47.09
CA ASP A 50 6.34 -11.62 48.16
C ASP A 50 6.97 -12.98 47.79
N GLY A 51 8.23 -13.17 48.16
CA GLY A 51 9.09 -14.19 47.53
C GLY A 51 9.41 -13.83 46.08
N ASP A 52 9.04 -14.68 45.14
CA ASP A 52 9.19 -14.45 43.69
C ASP A 52 7.92 -13.87 43.04
N VAL A 53 6.84 -13.66 43.81
CA VAL A 53 5.56 -13.18 43.29
C VAL A 53 5.50 -11.66 43.39
N PRO A 54 5.23 -10.93 42.28
CA PRO A 54 5.01 -9.50 42.33
C PRO A 54 3.82 -9.13 43.22
N VAL A 55 3.97 -8.08 44.03
CA VAL A 55 2.89 -7.49 44.80
C VAL A 55 2.23 -6.42 43.94
N THR A 56 0.93 -6.55 43.69
CA THR A 56 0.11 -5.60 42.91
C THR A 56 -0.90 -4.85 43.80
N GLY A 57 -1.47 -3.76 43.26
CA GLY A 57 -2.57 -3.02 43.86
C GLY A 57 -2.24 -2.27 45.15
N LEU A 58 -0.98 -1.84 45.32
CA LEU A 58 -0.63 -0.90 46.39
C LEU A 58 -1.18 0.48 46.03
N SER A 59 -1.75 1.17 47.01
CA SER A 59 -2.21 2.54 46.82
C SER A 59 -1.12 3.53 47.21
N ILE A 60 -1.28 4.77 46.77
CA ILE A 60 -0.35 5.86 47.11
C ILE A 60 -0.18 6.04 48.64
N GLU A 61 -1.20 5.73 49.44
CA GLU A 61 -1.15 5.79 50.91
C GLU A 61 -0.29 4.69 51.54
N ASP A 62 0.02 3.62 50.81
CA ASP A 62 0.98 2.61 51.24
C ASP A 62 2.41 3.15 51.16
N PHE A 63 2.66 4.27 50.47
CA PHE A 63 3.96 4.90 50.31
C PHE A 63 4.13 6.12 51.24
N ALA A 64 5.31 6.27 51.81
CA ALA A 64 5.71 7.44 52.58
C ALA A 64 7.12 7.89 52.19
N ILE A 65 7.22 9.13 51.71
CA ILE A 65 8.48 9.74 51.26
C ILE A 65 8.94 10.73 52.32
N THR A 66 10.24 10.71 52.63
CA THR A 66 10.84 11.58 53.62
C THR A 66 12.15 12.13 53.10
N GLU A 67 12.27 13.45 53.07
CA GLU A 67 13.51 14.14 52.73
C GLU A 67 14.17 14.65 54.01
N THR A 68 15.47 14.40 54.14
CA THR A 68 16.28 14.82 55.29
C THR A 68 17.51 15.56 54.82
N LEU A 69 17.66 16.80 55.27
CA LEU A 69 18.85 17.61 55.10
C LEU A 69 19.72 17.50 56.37
N VAL A 70 21.01 17.23 56.23
CA VAL A 70 21.99 17.16 57.32
C VAL A 70 23.19 18.07 57.08
N ASP A 71 23.87 18.49 58.14
CA ASP A 71 25.11 19.26 58.06
C ASP A 71 26.35 18.37 57.84
N GLU A 72 27.53 18.99 57.72
CA GLU A 72 28.82 18.29 57.56
C GLU A 72 29.21 17.39 58.75
N PHE A 73 28.46 17.46 59.86
CA PHE A 73 28.64 16.64 61.07
C PHE A 73 27.54 15.57 61.21
N GLY A 74 26.59 15.49 60.28
CA GLY A 74 25.47 14.55 60.30
C GLY A 74 24.29 14.97 61.18
N ASN A 75 24.24 16.22 61.64
CA ASN A 75 23.07 16.73 62.36
C ASN A 75 21.96 17.08 61.37
N VAL A 76 20.73 16.66 61.66
CA VAL A 76 19.55 17.03 60.86
C VAL A 76 19.30 18.54 60.94
N LEU A 77 19.41 19.21 59.80
CA LEU A 77 19.11 20.62 59.62
C LEU A 77 17.61 20.82 59.37
N SER A 78 17.05 20.03 58.45
CA SER A 78 15.65 20.09 58.03
C SER A 78 15.15 18.68 57.68
N LYS A 79 13.88 18.42 57.91
CA LYS A 79 13.23 17.15 57.55
C LYS A 79 11.80 17.43 57.11
N ALA A 80 11.40 16.87 55.98
CA ALA A 80 10.06 16.99 55.45
C ALA A 80 9.49 15.60 55.16
N GLU A 81 8.24 15.37 55.58
CA GLU A 81 7.44 14.27 55.07
C GLU A 81 6.69 14.78 53.84
N ILE A 82 6.80 14.05 52.74
CA ILE A 82 6.20 14.44 51.48
C ILE A 82 4.94 13.63 51.31
N ALA A 83 3.82 14.35 51.18
CA ALA A 83 2.61 13.75 50.67
C ALA A 83 2.79 13.59 49.16
N PRO A 84 2.77 12.36 48.62
CA PRO A 84 2.93 12.13 47.18
C PRO A 84 1.75 12.69 46.37
N TYR A 85 0.66 13.12 47.02
CA TYR A 85 -0.49 13.74 46.37
C TYR A 85 -0.23 15.24 46.13
N GLN A 86 0.34 15.56 44.97
CA GLN A 86 0.21 16.88 44.36
C GLN A 86 -0.83 16.75 43.23
N ARG A 87 -1.52 17.84 42.86
CA ARG A 87 -2.71 17.77 41.97
C ARG A 87 -2.42 18.27 40.55
N GLU A 88 -1.18 18.65 40.29
CA GLU A 88 -0.73 19.33 39.08
C GLU A 88 0.73 18.92 38.84
N ASP A 89 0.93 17.65 38.55
CA ASP A 89 2.25 17.02 38.49
C ASP A 89 2.71 16.91 37.02
N GLN A 90 4.02 16.79 36.79
CA GLN A 90 4.69 16.97 35.48
C GLN A 90 4.25 16.02 34.36
N PHE A 91 3.64 14.87 34.67
CA PHE A 91 3.09 13.92 33.69
C PHE A 91 1.56 14.02 33.56
N GLY A 92 0.94 15.10 34.05
CA GLY A 92 -0.52 15.28 34.02
C GLY A 92 -1.32 14.42 35.01
N GLY A 93 -0.63 13.57 35.80
CA GLY A 93 -1.20 12.68 36.82
C GLY A 93 -1.01 13.14 38.27
N ILE A 94 -1.23 12.23 39.22
CA ILE A 94 -1.15 12.47 40.70
C ILE A 94 0.19 12.05 41.33
N GLY A 95 1.24 11.90 40.52
CA GLY A 95 2.58 11.58 41.02
C GLY A 95 2.76 10.11 41.42
N PHE A 96 1.81 9.25 41.05
CA PHE A 96 1.80 7.83 41.38
C PHE A 96 1.23 7.01 40.23
N TRP A 97 1.96 5.97 39.82
CA TRP A 97 1.55 5.03 38.79
C TRP A 97 1.97 3.61 39.15
N GLU A 98 1.12 2.64 38.83
CA GLU A 98 1.44 1.22 38.92
C GLU A 98 1.54 0.65 37.50
N ARG A 99 2.63 -0.06 37.22
CA ARG A 99 2.81 -0.86 36.00
C ARG A 99 2.89 -2.32 36.41
N SER A 100 1.76 -3.01 36.32
CA SER A 100 1.62 -4.43 36.65
C SER A 100 1.28 -5.21 35.39
N VAL A 101 2.25 -6.00 34.91
CA VAL A 101 2.16 -6.66 33.61
C VAL A 101 2.56 -8.13 33.69
N SER A 102 2.01 -8.91 32.77
CA SER A 102 2.34 -10.30 32.51
C SER A 102 3.52 -10.41 31.55
N SER A 103 3.94 -11.64 31.27
CA SER A 103 4.98 -11.91 30.27
C SER A 103 4.47 -11.84 28.83
N SER A 104 3.16 -11.62 28.63
CA SER A 104 2.56 -11.44 27.31
C SER A 104 2.81 -10.01 26.86
N LYS A 105 3.60 -9.85 25.79
CA LYS A 105 3.93 -8.55 25.19
C LYS A 105 3.29 -8.43 23.82
N ILE A 106 2.57 -7.34 23.61
CA ILE A 106 1.92 -7.05 22.34
C ILE A 106 2.09 -5.58 21.98
N ASP A 107 2.37 -5.31 20.72
CA ASP A 107 2.39 -3.98 20.15
C ASP A 107 1.36 -3.93 19.01
N LEU A 108 0.34 -3.09 19.16
CA LEU A 108 -0.74 -2.97 18.18
C LEU A 108 -0.78 -1.59 17.56
N VAL A 109 -0.99 -1.53 16.25
CA VAL A 109 -1.28 -0.31 15.52
C VAL A 109 -2.67 -0.41 14.90
N PHE A 110 -3.63 0.35 15.42
CA PHE A 110 -4.93 0.52 14.79
C PHE A 110 -4.82 1.59 13.71
N LEU A 111 -5.04 1.17 12.46
CA LEU A 111 -5.21 2.06 11.31
C LEU A 111 -6.71 2.19 11.06
N ILE A 112 -7.26 3.37 11.27
CA ILE A 112 -8.70 3.62 11.20
C ILE A 112 -8.99 4.57 10.05
N ASP A 113 -9.84 4.09 9.15
CA ASP A 113 -10.43 4.90 8.10
C ASP A 113 -11.28 6.02 8.72
N LYS A 114 -10.89 7.27 8.45
CA LYS A 114 -11.61 8.45 8.91
C LYS A 114 -12.51 9.08 7.85
N THR A 115 -12.75 8.43 6.71
CA THR A 115 -13.61 8.99 5.66
C THR A 115 -15.05 9.22 6.12
N GLY A 116 -15.78 10.07 5.41
CA GLY A 116 -17.18 10.39 5.73
C GLY A 116 -18.14 9.19 5.69
N SER A 117 -17.82 8.11 4.96
CA SER A 117 -18.61 6.87 4.93
C SER A 117 -18.61 6.16 6.30
N MET A 118 -17.52 6.30 7.06
CA MET A 118 -17.34 5.73 8.40
C MET A 118 -18.15 6.41 9.51
N ALA A 119 -18.82 7.55 9.22
CA ALA A 119 -19.55 8.34 10.22
C ALA A 119 -20.63 7.54 10.98
N GLY A 120 -21.24 6.55 10.32
CA GLY A 120 -22.23 5.67 10.95
C GLY A 120 -21.64 4.62 11.91
N GLN A 121 -20.33 4.37 11.85
CA GLN A 121 -19.64 3.33 12.63
C GLN A 121 -18.72 3.89 13.71
N ILE A 122 -18.29 5.16 13.59
CA ILE A 122 -17.20 5.71 14.40
C ILE A 122 -17.45 5.62 15.91
N GLU A 123 -18.66 5.90 16.38
CA GLU A 123 -19.01 5.81 17.80
C GLU A 123 -18.98 4.37 18.33
N SER A 124 -19.35 3.40 17.49
CA SER A 124 -19.20 1.97 17.83
C SER A 124 -17.73 1.57 17.88
N ILE A 125 -16.92 2.05 16.94
CA ILE A 125 -15.47 1.79 16.91
C ILE A 125 -14.80 2.33 18.18
N LYS A 126 -15.09 3.58 18.56
CA LYS A 126 -14.61 4.17 19.81
C LYS A 126 -14.98 3.33 21.03
N SER A 127 -16.25 2.90 21.12
CA SER A 127 -16.71 2.09 22.24
C SER A 127 -15.94 0.78 22.36
N GLU A 128 -15.78 0.06 21.24
CA GLU A 128 -15.07 -1.22 21.18
C GLU A 128 -13.56 -1.06 21.45
N LEU A 129 -12.93 0.03 20.98
CA LEU A 129 -11.52 0.31 21.29
C LEU A 129 -11.32 0.58 22.78
N LYS A 130 -12.23 1.29 23.44
CA LYS A 130 -12.18 1.48 24.90
C LYS A 130 -12.37 0.17 25.65
N GLU A 131 -13.26 -0.70 25.18
CA GLU A 131 -13.42 -2.05 25.75
C GLU A 131 -12.16 -2.90 25.54
N PHE A 132 -11.49 -2.78 24.40
CA PHE A 132 -10.21 -3.43 24.14
C PHE A 132 -9.14 -2.99 25.13
N VAL A 133 -8.98 -1.68 25.35
CA VAL A 133 -8.01 -1.12 26.30
C VAL A 133 -8.29 -1.60 27.72
N ASN A 134 -9.57 -1.63 28.14
CA ASN A 134 -9.94 -2.18 29.45
C ASN A 134 -9.61 -3.68 29.56
N ARG A 135 -9.83 -4.46 28.49
CA ARG A 135 -9.49 -5.89 28.46
C ARG A 135 -7.98 -6.11 28.60
N LEU A 136 -7.17 -5.32 27.90
CA LEU A 136 -5.70 -5.40 28.01
C LEU A 136 -5.22 -5.17 29.45
N GLU A 137 -5.84 -4.23 30.16
CA GLU A 137 -5.57 -3.95 31.58
C GLU A 137 -6.03 -5.10 32.49
N ASP A 138 -7.27 -5.57 32.32
CA ASP A 138 -7.84 -6.68 33.10
C ASP A 138 -7.01 -7.97 32.98
N ASP A 139 -6.47 -8.23 31.78
CA ASP A 139 -5.60 -9.36 31.48
C ASP A 139 -4.12 -9.10 31.84
N SER A 140 -3.81 -7.91 32.36
CA SER A 140 -2.45 -7.46 32.71
C SER A 140 -1.47 -7.64 31.55
N CYS A 141 -1.87 -7.35 30.32
CA CYS A 141 -1.02 -7.48 29.15
C CYS A 141 0.05 -6.36 29.14
N ASP A 142 1.29 -6.67 28.78
CA ASP A 142 2.32 -5.66 28.53
C ASP A 142 2.13 -5.10 27.12
N PHE A 143 1.24 -4.12 26.98
CA PHE A 143 0.84 -3.58 25.69
C PHE A 143 1.51 -2.26 25.35
N ARG A 144 1.69 -2.02 24.05
CA ARG A 144 1.75 -0.68 23.46
C ARG A 144 0.74 -0.57 22.33
N VAL A 145 -0.08 0.47 22.34
CA VAL A 145 -1.13 0.68 21.32
C VAL A 145 -0.94 2.03 20.65
N ALA A 146 -0.91 2.03 19.32
CA ALA A 146 -0.98 3.24 18.50
C ALA A 146 -2.35 3.29 17.80
N VAL A 147 -2.91 4.49 17.66
CA VAL A 147 -4.13 4.75 16.89
C VAL A 147 -3.79 5.80 15.84
N LEU A 148 -3.87 5.43 14.57
CA LEU A 148 -3.62 6.32 13.44
C LEU A 148 -4.86 6.39 12.55
N LEU A 149 -5.19 7.59 12.11
CA LEU A 149 -6.31 7.87 11.22
C LEU A 149 -5.79 8.07 9.80
N PHE A 150 -6.43 7.47 8.81
CA PHE A 150 -6.10 7.67 7.41
C PHE A 150 -7.34 7.98 6.57
N GLU A 151 -7.12 8.71 5.48
CA GLU A 151 -8.13 9.01 4.45
C GLU A 151 -7.51 8.83 3.06
N ALA A 152 -7.85 9.67 2.08
CA ALA A 152 -7.30 9.58 0.73
C ALA A 152 -6.04 10.43 0.47
N SER A 153 -5.56 11.22 1.42
CA SER A 153 -4.38 12.09 1.19
C SER A 153 -3.55 12.43 2.42
N SER A 154 -3.93 11.90 3.60
CA SER A 154 -3.27 12.21 4.86
C SER A 154 -3.28 10.99 5.79
N LEU A 155 -2.22 10.93 6.61
CA LEU A 155 -2.13 10.10 7.79
C LEU A 155 -1.99 11.03 8.99
N GLU A 156 -2.83 10.83 9.99
CA GLU A 156 -2.95 11.70 11.17
C GLU A 156 -3.00 10.85 12.43
N GLU A 157 -2.58 11.43 13.55
CA GLU A 157 -2.78 10.85 14.88
C GLU A 157 -3.85 11.70 15.61
N PRO A 158 -4.87 11.08 16.22
CA PRO A 158 -5.80 11.81 17.09
C PRO A 158 -5.06 12.34 18.33
N GLY A 159 -5.52 13.40 19.00
CA GLY A 159 -4.81 13.92 20.18
C GLY A 159 -3.62 14.84 19.91
N ARG A 160 -3.24 15.07 18.64
CA ARG A 160 -2.06 15.88 18.25
C ARG A 160 -0.71 15.36 18.77
N LYS A 161 -0.62 14.09 19.18
CA LYS A 161 0.67 13.41 19.34
C LYS A 161 1.28 13.22 17.94
N SER A 162 2.58 13.00 17.89
CA SER A 162 3.28 12.98 16.63
C SER A 162 3.34 11.57 16.06
N PRO A 163 2.97 11.37 14.78
CA PRO A 163 2.79 10.04 14.21
C PRO A 163 4.07 9.20 14.14
N ASP A 164 5.24 9.79 14.40
CA ASP A 164 6.51 9.07 14.43
C ASP A 164 6.75 8.32 15.76
N HIS A 165 6.02 8.64 16.84
CA HIS A 165 6.06 7.88 18.10
C HIS A 165 4.65 7.70 18.69
N PRO A 166 3.75 7.00 17.98
CA PRO A 166 2.32 7.01 18.29
C PRO A 166 1.91 6.00 19.37
N PHE A 167 2.86 5.20 19.88
CA PHE A 167 2.56 4.18 20.88
C PHE A 167 2.23 4.80 22.25
N HIS A 168 1.16 4.27 22.86
CA HIS A 168 0.78 4.46 24.26
C HIS A 168 0.99 3.15 25.03
N GLY A 169 1.77 3.19 26.11
CA GLY A 169 1.99 2.05 27.00
C GLY A 169 0.92 1.89 28.08
N VAL A 170 1.14 0.94 28.99
CA VAL A 170 0.21 0.59 30.09
C VAL A 170 -0.03 1.78 31.01
N MET A 171 1.03 2.54 31.32
CA MET A 171 0.90 3.73 32.18
C MET A 171 0.26 4.94 31.48
N GLU A 172 0.15 4.93 30.13
CA GLU A 172 -0.44 6.00 29.30
C GLU A 172 -1.89 5.69 28.88
N ARG A 173 -2.59 4.85 29.66
CA ARG A 173 -3.94 4.37 29.36
C ARG A 173 -4.95 5.51 29.23
N ASP A 174 -4.89 6.50 30.12
CA ASP A 174 -5.87 7.59 30.12
C ASP A 174 -5.67 8.50 28.89
N GLU A 175 -4.41 8.74 28.48
CA GLU A 175 -4.06 9.42 27.25
C GLU A 175 -4.55 8.65 26.02
N LEU A 176 -4.41 7.31 26.01
CA LEU A 176 -4.94 6.48 24.94
C LEU A 176 -6.46 6.54 24.85
N LEU A 177 -7.17 6.49 25.98
CA LEU A 177 -8.64 6.62 26.01
C LEU A 177 -9.12 8.00 25.54
N LEU A 178 -8.36 9.06 25.82
CA LEU A 178 -8.60 10.40 25.29
C LEU A 178 -8.36 10.46 23.78
N ALA A 179 -7.26 9.90 23.30
CA ALA A 179 -6.98 9.80 21.86
C ALA A 179 -8.09 9.05 21.11
N ILE A 180 -8.63 7.97 21.69
CA ILE A 180 -9.78 7.24 21.14
C ILE A 180 -11.04 8.12 21.10
N GLU A 181 -11.30 8.92 22.14
CA GLU A 181 -12.46 9.82 22.17
C GLU A 181 -12.39 10.90 21.06
N GLU A 182 -11.17 11.36 20.74
CA GLU A 182 -10.90 12.37 19.72
C GLU A 182 -10.93 11.84 18.28
N ILE A 183 -11.18 10.55 18.07
CA ILE A 183 -11.35 10.02 16.71
C ILE A 183 -12.54 10.73 16.04
N GLU A 184 -12.30 11.34 14.88
CA GLU A 184 -13.34 12.00 14.09
C GLU A 184 -13.31 11.50 12.65
N THR A 185 -14.44 11.65 11.94
CA THR A 185 -14.52 11.39 10.51
C THR A 185 -14.48 12.71 9.73
N ALA A 186 -13.76 12.72 8.60
CA ALA A 186 -13.58 13.85 7.71
C ALA A 186 -13.57 13.39 6.23
N GLY A 187 -13.30 14.32 5.32
CA GLY A 187 -13.09 14.00 3.90
C GLY A 187 -14.36 13.73 3.10
N GLU A 188 -14.15 13.46 1.81
CA GLU A 188 -15.25 13.20 0.87
C GLU A 188 -15.64 11.72 0.88
N TRP A 189 -16.88 11.47 1.24
CA TRP A 189 -17.69 10.25 1.11
C TRP A 189 -17.80 9.59 -0.28
N HIS A 190 -16.82 9.66 -1.19
CA HIS A 190 -16.91 8.96 -2.48
C HIS A 190 -15.59 8.42 -3.06
N ILE A 191 -14.57 8.21 -2.22
CA ILE A 191 -13.20 7.86 -2.65
C ILE A 191 -12.65 6.65 -1.90
N ASN A 192 -11.73 5.92 -2.54
CA ASN A 192 -10.92 4.88 -1.90
C ASN A 192 -9.90 5.50 -0.93
N THR A 193 -9.33 4.68 -0.05
CA THR A 193 -8.44 5.17 1.03
C THR A 193 -6.99 4.78 0.86
N TRP A 194 -6.08 5.54 1.48
CA TRP A 194 -4.64 5.25 1.57
C TRP A 194 -4.30 4.12 2.54
N SER A 195 -5.11 3.07 2.59
CA SER A 195 -4.89 1.96 3.53
C SER A 195 -3.52 1.30 3.34
N TYR A 196 -3.05 1.13 2.11
CA TYR A 196 -1.72 0.56 1.84
C TYR A 196 -0.60 1.48 2.29
N ASP A 197 -0.68 2.77 1.99
CA ASP A 197 0.25 3.77 2.51
C ASP A 197 0.29 3.81 4.04
N ALA A 198 -0.87 3.71 4.68
CA ALA A 198 -1.00 3.67 6.14
C ALA A 198 -0.37 2.40 6.73
N ILE A 199 -0.55 1.22 6.10
CA ILE A 199 0.12 -0.02 6.50
C ILE A 199 1.63 0.11 6.36
N LEU A 200 2.11 0.63 5.22
CA LEU A 200 3.54 0.81 4.99
C LEU A 200 4.14 1.77 6.03
N PHE A 201 3.44 2.85 6.37
CA PHE A 201 3.85 3.75 7.44
C PHE A 201 3.83 3.06 8.81
N GLY A 202 2.75 2.33 9.12
CA GLY A 202 2.64 1.56 10.37
C GLY A 202 3.78 0.56 10.53
N SER A 203 4.19 -0.10 9.44
CA SER A 203 5.21 -1.16 9.44
C SER A 203 6.63 -0.69 9.79
N GLN A 204 6.91 0.62 9.72
CA GLN A 204 8.21 1.19 10.07
C GLN A 204 8.25 1.83 11.46
N LEU A 205 7.15 1.74 12.22
CA LEU A 205 7.13 2.15 13.62
C LEU A 205 8.02 1.25 14.47
N ASP A 206 8.41 1.75 15.64
CA ASP A 206 9.38 1.11 16.52
C ASP A 206 8.74 0.00 17.37
N PHE A 207 8.39 -1.14 16.76
CA PHE A 207 7.89 -2.34 17.45
C PHE A 207 8.99 -3.01 18.29
N ARG A 208 8.63 -3.55 19.46
CA ARG A 208 9.54 -4.31 20.34
C ARG A 208 9.85 -5.64 19.69
N GLU A 209 11.14 -5.98 19.59
CA GLU A 209 11.59 -7.26 19.02
C GLU A 209 11.06 -8.49 19.77
N ASP A 210 10.72 -8.35 21.05
CA ASP A 210 10.21 -9.42 21.92
C ASP A 210 8.69 -9.37 22.14
N ALA A 211 7.97 -8.52 21.40
CA ALA A 211 6.50 -8.44 21.43
C ALA A 211 5.88 -9.03 20.16
N ARG A 212 4.63 -9.51 20.27
CA ARG A 212 3.80 -9.78 19.09
C ARG A 212 3.45 -8.44 18.43
N ALA A 213 3.84 -8.25 17.17
CA ALA A 213 3.58 -7.03 16.41
C ALA A 213 2.36 -7.20 15.49
N VAL A 214 1.32 -6.40 15.68
CA VAL A 214 0.05 -6.51 14.95
C VAL A 214 -0.35 -5.15 14.38
N ILE A 215 -0.72 -5.11 13.11
CA ILE A 215 -1.43 -3.99 12.49
C ILE A 215 -2.89 -4.41 12.27
N VAL A 216 -3.82 -3.59 12.75
CA VAL A 216 -5.26 -3.80 12.59
C VAL A 216 -5.84 -2.68 11.72
N VAL A 217 -6.39 -3.01 10.56
CA VAL A 217 -7.03 -2.05 9.66
C VAL A 217 -8.55 -2.08 9.83
N ILE A 218 -9.18 -0.92 9.99
CA ILE A 218 -10.64 -0.77 10.08
C ILE A 218 -11.10 0.19 8.98
N THR A 219 -11.80 -0.31 7.96
CA THR A 219 -12.27 0.48 6.80
C THR A 219 -13.53 -0.12 6.20
N ASP A 220 -14.33 0.69 5.49
CA ASP A 220 -15.50 0.25 4.74
C ASP A 220 -15.32 0.27 3.22
N THR A 221 -14.11 0.52 2.73
CA THR A 221 -13.81 0.66 1.29
C THR A 221 -12.55 -0.09 0.85
N LEU A 222 -12.24 -0.06 -0.45
CA LEU A 222 -11.02 -0.61 -1.03
C LEU A 222 -9.81 0.32 -0.79
N PRO A 223 -8.59 -0.24 -0.72
CA PRO A 223 -7.37 0.57 -0.78
C PRO A 223 -7.26 1.23 -2.16
N GLU A 224 -6.92 2.52 -2.17
CA GLU A 224 -6.39 3.18 -3.35
C GLU A 224 -4.97 2.69 -3.59
N THR A 225 -4.69 2.23 -4.79
CA THR A 225 -3.39 1.70 -5.20
C THR A 225 -2.93 2.32 -6.51
N VAL A 226 -1.79 1.87 -7.01
CA VAL A 226 -1.32 2.21 -8.36
C VAL A 226 -2.38 1.94 -9.45
N TYR A 227 -3.33 1.04 -9.21
CA TYR A 227 -4.40 0.67 -10.14
C TYR A 227 -5.71 1.43 -9.92
N GLY A 228 -5.77 2.31 -8.93
CA GLY A 228 -6.99 3.03 -8.60
C GLY A 228 -7.41 4.08 -9.64
N PRO A 229 -8.68 4.53 -9.61
CA PRO A 229 -9.23 5.53 -10.51
C PRO A 229 -9.11 6.96 -9.93
N PHE A 230 -8.31 7.18 -8.88
CA PHE A 230 -8.27 8.49 -8.21
C PHE A 230 -6.87 9.11 -8.29
N TRP A 231 -6.19 8.90 -9.43
CA TRP A 231 -4.86 9.45 -9.68
C TRP A 231 -4.84 10.97 -9.80
N TYR A 232 -5.97 11.62 -10.06
CA TYR A 232 -6.10 13.07 -10.28
C TYR A 232 -6.02 13.91 -9.00
N PHE A 233 -6.17 13.32 -7.82
CA PHE A 233 -5.96 14.04 -6.56
C PHE A 233 -4.47 14.25 -6.28
N SER A 234 -4.11 15.37 -5.68
CA SER A 234 -2.74 15.65 -5.23
C SER A 234 -2.19 14.58 -4.27
N GLY A 235 -3.08 13.78 -3.66
CA GLY A 235 -2.79 12.59 -2.88
C GLY A 235 -3.22 11.27 -3.54
N GLY A 236 -3.04 11.02 -4.83
CA GLY A 236 -3.22 9.63 -5.33
C GLY A 236 -2.13 8.67 -4.79
N SER A 237 -2.46 7.41 -4.52
CA SER A 237 -1.49 6.39 -4.08
C SER A 237 -0.74 5.74 -5.24
N VAL A 238 0.52 5.36 -5.00
CA VAL A 238 1.31 4.48 -5.89
C VAL A 238 1.74 3.20 -5.16
N ALA A 239 1.21 2.99 -3.95
CA ALA A 239 1.46 1.75 -3.21
C ALA A 239 0.85 0.58 -3.96
N THR A 240 1.55 -0.55 -3.89
CA THR A 240 1.15 -1.79 -4.52
C THR A 240 0.85 -2.84 -3.46
N LYS A 241 0.09 -3.86 -3.85
CA LYS A 241 -0.17 -5.02 -3.00
C LYS A 241 1.16 -5.65 -2.58
N ARG A 242 2.06 -5.82 -3.55
CA ARG A 242 3.36 -6.46 -3.29
C ARG A 242 4.24 -5.65 -2.33
N ALA A 243 4.20 -4.32 -2.36
CA ALA A 243 4.95 -3.49 -1.42
C ALA A 243 4.52 -3.76 0.04
N VAL A 244 3.21 -3.92 0.29
CA VAL A 244 2.67 -4.24 1.61
C VAL A 244 3.13 -5.62 2.07
N GLU A 245 3.05 -6.63 1.20
CA GLU A 245 3.51 -7.99 1.52
C GLU A 245 4.99 -8.03 1.88
N ILE A 246 5.85 -7.35 1.11
CA ILE A 246 7.28 -7.25 1.41
C ILE A 246 7.50 -6.60 2.78
N ALA A 247 6.79 -5.51 3.07
CA ALA A 247 6.95 -4.80 4.33
C ALA A 247 6.56 -5.66 5.55
N LEU A 248 5.43 -6.38 5.46
CA LEU A 248 4.97 -7.28 6.52
C LEU A 248 5.90 -8.48 6.69
N GLU A 249 6.36 -9.09 5.59
CA GLU A 249 7.29 -10.23 5.59
C GLU A 249 8.65 -9.85 6.23
N GLU A 250 9.24 -8.73 5.81
CA GLU A 250 10.56 -8.28 6.32
C GLU A 250 10.52 -7.83 7.77
N ARG A 251 9.37 -7.34 8.25
CA ARG A 251 9.19 -6.85 9.62
C ARG A 251 8.59 -7.87 10.58
N GLY A 252 8.10 -9.00 10.07
CA GLY A 252 7.45 -10.03 10.88
C GLY A 252 6.17 -9.52 11.56
N ILE A 253 5.41 -8.67 10.87
CA ILE A 253 4.19 -8.04 11.41
C ILE A 253 2.96 -8.79 10.93
N GLU A 254 2.04 -9.07 11.84
CA GLU A 254 0.74 -9.65 11.52
C GLU A 254 -0.23 -8.57 11.04
N LEU A 255 -1.00 -8.86 9.98
CA LEU A 255 -2.03 -7.97 9.46
C LEU A 255 -3.43 -8.57 9.69
N GLU A 256 -4.21 -7.90 10.52
CA GLU A 256 -5.62 -8.19 10.75
C GLU A 256 -6.48 -7.05 10.18
N TYR A 257 -7.68 -7.35 9.69
CA TYR A 257 -8.55 -6.30 9.15
C TYR A 257 -10.04 -6.55 9.40
N PHE A 258 -10.76 -5.45 9.58
CA PHE A 258 -12.21 -5.37 9.64
C PHE A 258 -12.72 -4.59 8.44
N GLN A 259 -13.43 -5.28 7.56
CA GLN A 259 -13.96 -4.72 6.32
C GLN A 259 -15.25 -5.46 5.93
N PRO A 260 -16.28 -4.75 5.43
CA PRO A 260 -17.46 -5.41 4.87
C PRO A 260 -17.11 -6.40 3.76
N GLU A 261 -18.01 -7.36 3.52
CA GLU A 261 -17.98 -8.17 2.31
C GLU A 261 -18.00 -7.29 1.06
N GLU A 262 -17.35 -7.73 -0.03
CA GLU A 262 -17.12 -6.91 -1.22
C GLU A 262 -18.39 -6.25 -1.79
N SER A 263 -19.52 -6.96 -1.73
CA SER A 263 -20.83 -6.45 -2.18
C SER A 263 -21.41 -5.28 -1.37
N ALA A 264 -20.83 -5.01 -0.21
CA ALA A 264 -21.27 -4.00 0.76
C ALA A 264 -20.19 -2.95 1.03
N LEU A 265 -19.06 -2.98 0.29
CA LEU A 265 -18.05 -1.92 0.35
C LEU A 265 -18.65 -0.60 -0.14
N ALA A 266 -18.23 0.49 0.48
CA ALA A 266 -18.55 1.83 0.04
C ALA A 266 -17.93 2.10 -1.35
N HIS A 267 -18.58 2.96 -2.14
CA HIS A 267 -18.04 3.55 -3.37
C HIS A 267 -17.78 2.56 -4.52
N MET A 268 -18.25 1.33 -4.40
CA MET A 268 -18.16 0.33 -5.48
C MET A 268 -18.89 0.78 -6.76
N GLU A 269 -19.83 1.72 -6.67
CA GLU A 269 -20.48 2.34 -7.83
C GLU A 269 -19.53 3.17 -8.72
N ASN A 270 -18.41 3.64 -8.18
CA ASN A 270 -17.39 4.40 -8.91
C ASN A 270 -16.35 3.48 -9.56
N TYR A 271 -16.48 2.17 -9.38
CA TYR A 271 -15.53 1.18 -9.84
C TYR A 271 -16.16 0.25 -10.89
N ASP A 272 -15.52 0.15 -12.05
CA ASP A 272 -15.88 -0.82 -13.09
C ASP A 272 -14.77 -1.86 -13.26
N ARG A 273 -15.06 -3.10 -12.88
CA ARG A 273 -14.15 -4.25 -13.05
C ARG A 273 -13.77 -4.51 -14.50
N LEU A 274 -14.60 -4.09 -15.46
CA LEU A 274 -14.30 -4.22 -16.90
C LEU A 274 -13.20 -3.25 -17.34
N ILE A 275 -12.97 -2.18 -16.59
CA ILE A 275 -12.03 -1.11 -16.92
C ILE A 275 -10.70 -1.31 -16.22
N ASN A 276 -10.70 -1.75 -14.95
CA ASN A 276 -9.46 -2.14 -14.25
C ASN A 276 -9.69 -3.22 -13.17
N PRO A 277 -9.63 -4.52 -13.49
CA PRO A 277 -9.85 -5.58 -12.51
C PRO A 277 -8.79 -5.62 -11.39
N ALA A 278 -7.59 -5.06 -11.63
CA ALA A 278 -6.47 -5.10 -10.67
C ALA A 278 -6.76 -4.33 -9.36
N LEU A 279 -7.69 -3.38 -9.39
CA LEU A 279 -8.13 -2.69 -8.16
C LEU A 279 -8.90 -3.64 -7.23
N SER A 280 -9.79 -4.49 -7.75
CA SER A 280 -10.47 -5.50 -6.92
C SER A 280 -9.50 -6.53 -6.33
N GLU A 281 -8.46 -6.87 -7.10
CA GLU A 281 -7.36 -7.74 -6.64
C GLU A 281 -6.44 -7.06 -5.61
N SER A 282 -6.61 -5.75 -5.40
CA SER A 282 -5.96 -5.00 -4.33
C SER A 282 -6.74 -5.07 -3.01
N ASN A 283 -7.87 -5.77 -2.94
CA ASN A 283 -8.59 -5.92 -1.67
C ASN A 283 -7.78 -6.75 -0.65
N PHE A 284 -7.97 -6.52 0.66
CA PHE A 284 -7.18 -7.15 1.72
C PHE A 284 -7.25 -8.68 1.73
N ASN A 285 -8.36 -9.27 1.28
CA ASN A 285 -8.50 -10.72 1.17
C ASN A 285 -7.55 -11.37 0.14
N TYR A 286 -6.92 -10.57 -0.72
CA TYR A 286 -5.88 -11.03 -1.64
C TYR A 286 -4.47 -10.90 -1.07
N LEU A 287 -4.24 -10.14 0.01
CA LEU A 287 -2.92 -10.00 0.63
C LEU A 287 -2.47 -11.30 1.31
N ALA A 288 -1.24 -11.72 1.02
CA ALA A 288 -0.65 -12.87 1.68
C ALA A 288 -0.55 -12.65 3.19
N GLY A 289 -1.11 -13.59 3.98
CA GLY A 289 -1.04 -13.55 5.44
C GLY A 289 -2.02 -12.60 6.14
N ALA A 290 -2.81 -11.81 5.40
CA ALA A 290 -3.83 -10.96 6.00
C ALA A 290 -5.03 -11.78 6.51
N VAL A 291 -5.52 -11.44 7.70
CA VAL A 291 -6.64 -12.14 8.36
C VAL A 291 -7.85 -11.23 8.49
N SER A 292 -8.98 -11.65 7.90
CA SER A 292 -10.25 -10.96 8.12
C SER A 292 -10.85 -11.34 9.47
N LEU A 293 -11.19 -10.33 10.26
CA LEU A 293 -11.94 -10.48 11.51
C LEU A 293 -13.44 -10.13 11.34
N GLY A 294 -13.87 -9.83 10.11
CA GLY A 294 -15.27 -9.57 9.77
C GLY A 294 -15.68 -8.09 9.88
N TRP A 295 -17.00 -7.86 9.97
CA TRP A 295 -17.59 -6.51 10.07
C TRP A 295 -18.93 -6.56 10.82
N PRO A 296 -19.26 -5.57 11.68
CA PRO A 296 -18.44 -4.40 12.07
C PRO A 296 -17.27 -4.76 13.01
N PHE A 297 -16.44 -3.76 13.34
CA PHE A 297 -15.35 -3.91 14.31
C PHE A 297 -15.85 -4.46 15.66
N LYS A 298 -15.15 -5.50 16.14
CA LYS A 298 -15.41 -6.18 17.41
C LYS A 298 -14.10 -6.58 18.07
N GLN A 299 -13.83 -5.99 19.23
CA GLN A 299 -12.54 -6.13 19.88
C GLN A 299 -12.25 -7.55 20.38
N ASP A 300 -13.29 -8.31 20.73
CA ASP A 300 -13.18 -9.67 21.26
C ASP A 300 -12.61 -10.67 20.25
N LEU A 301 -12.59 -10.32 18.96
CA LEU A 301 -12.01 -11.12 17.88
C LEU A 301 -10.50 -10.98 17.75
N ILE A 302 -9.89 -9.94 18.35
CA ILE A 302 -8.44 -9.79 18.43
C ILE A 302 -7.93 -10.67 19.58
N GLU A 303 -7.01 -11.60 19.27
CA GLU A 303 -6.44 -12.52 20.25
C GLU A 303 -5.47 -11.80 21.20
N VAL A 304 -5.64 -11.99 22.50
CA VAL A 304 -4.75 -11.48 23.56
C VAL A 304 -4.54 -12.61 24.57
N ASP A 305 -3.29 -12.87 24.94
CA ASP A 305 -2.96 -13.87 25.94
C ASP A 305 -3.17 -13.33 27.36
N ALA A 306 -4.15 -13.88 28.07
CA ALA A 306 -4.37 -13.62 29.49
C ALA A 306 -3.41 -14.49 30.34
N LEU A 307 -2.30 -13.89 30.78
CA LEU A 307 -1.28 -14.53 31.62
C LEU A 307 -1.22 -13.90 33.01
N PRO A 308 -0.78 -14.63 34.04
CA PRO A 308 -0.56 -14.05 35.36
C PRO A 308 0.49 -12.92 35.32
N VAL A 309 0.33 -11.93 36.19
CA VAL A 309 1.31 -10.86 36.40
C VAL A 309 2.68 -11.45 36.71
N SER A 310 3.69 -11.05 35.94
CA SER A 310 5.09 -11.43 36.10
C SER A 310 5.95 -10.30 36.65
N GLU A 311 5.51 -9.05 36.49
CA GLU A 311 6.21 -7.86 36.96
C GLU A 311 5.22 -6.83 37.52
N SER A 312 5.62 -6.15 38.60
CA SER A 312 4.89 -5.02 39.15
C SER A 312 5.89 -3.96 39.63
N ILE A 313 5.79 -2.77 39.06
CA ILE A 313 6.64 -1.61 39.37
C ILE A 313 5.75 -0.42 39.70
N TYR A 314 6.09 0.27 40.78
CA TYR A 314 5.45 1.49 41.23
C TYR A 314 6.36 2.67 40.94
N TYR A 315 5.81 3.70 40.31
CA TYR A 315 6.49 4.93 39.97
C TYR A 315 5.95 6.06 40.83
N LEU A 316 6.86 6.82 41.44
CA LEU A 316 6.57 7.91 42.35
C LEU A 316 7.27 9.16 41.82
N SER A 317 6.55 10.27 41.74
CA SER A 317 7.10 11.60 41.42
C SER A 317 6.61 12.63 42.43
N TRP A 318 7.45 13.59 42.81
CA TRP A 318 7.09 14.66 43.75
C TRP A 318 7.99 15.90 43.60
N GLU A 319 7.50 17.03 44.10
CA GLU A 319 8.31 18.23 44.34
C GLU A 319 8.98 18.18 45.72
N SER A 320 10.29 18.42 45.77
CA SER A 320 11.02 18.55 47.03
C SER A 320 10.45 19.69 47.86
N ALA A 321 10.22 19.43 49.14
CA ALA A 321 9.70 20.42 50.09
C ALA A 321 10.82 21.26 50.74
N LEU A 322 12.07 21.06 50.33
CA LEU A 322 13.26 21.62 50.96
C LEU A 322 14.01 22.59 50.03
N ASP A 323 13.46 23.78 49.76
CA ASP A 323 14.08 24.86 48.95
C ASP A 323 15.52 25.25 49.38
N GLU A 324 15.91 24.91 50.61
CA GLU A 324 17.22 25.21 51.17
C GLU A 324 18.36 24.34 50.63
N ILE A 325 18.07 23.28 49.86
CA ILE A 325 19.08 22.38 49.25
C ILE A 325 20.15 23.18 48.49
N THR A 326 19.73 24.22 47.75
CA THR A 326 20.62 25.13 47.00
C THR A 326 21.64 25.89 47.86
N LYS A 327 21.42 25.98 49.18
CA LYS A 327 22.31 26.67 50.13
C LYS A 327 23.39 25.74 50.70
N TYR A 328 23.24 24.42 50.56
CA TYR A 328 24.14 23.41 51.16
C TYR A 328 24.72 22.49 50.07
N TYR A 329 25.95 22.80 49.63
CA TYR A 329 26.60 22.31 48.40
C TYR A 329 27.21 20.88 48.45
N ARG A 330 26.72 19.93 49.28
CA ARG A 330 27.35 18.61 49.37
C ARG A 330 26.39 17.43 49.50
N LYS A 331 26.71 16.33 48.81
CA LYS A 331 26.01 15.03 48.78
C LYS A 331 25.74 14.41 50.15
N GLN A 332 26.65 14.63 51.10
CA GLN A 332 26.50 14.14 52.47
C GLN A 332 25.35 14.83 53.22
N GLY A 333 24.82 15.93 52.68
CA GLY A 333 23.85 16.78 53.34
C GLY A 333 22.39 16.51 52.98
N PHE A 334 22.05 15.57 52.09
CA PHE A 334 20.65 15.33 51.70
C PHE A 334 20.38 13.85 51.41
N GLU A 335 19.29 13.33 51.96
CA GLU A 335 18.84 11.94 51.84
C GLU A 335 17.33 11.89 51.61
N VAL A 336 16.90 11.15 50.61
CA VAL A 336 15.51 10.73 50.39
C VAL A 336 15.35 9.32 50.92
N GLU A 337 14.38 9.11 51.80
CA GLU A 337 13.93 7.79 52.24
C GLU A 337 12.52 7.53 51.73
N VAL A 338 12.34 6.46 50.97
CA VAL A 338 11.03 5.98 50.51
C VAL A 338 10.69 4.73 51.29
N ASN A 339 9.53 4.74 51.93
CA ASN A 339 9.01 3.66 52.74
C ASN A 339 7.72 3.12 52.12
N VAL A 340 7.53 1.81 52.18
CA VAL A 340 6.24 1.19 51.86
C VAL A 340 5.73 0.44 53.09
N ARG A 341 4.44 0.59 53.39
CA ARG A 341 3.77 -0.03 54.52
C ARG A 341 2.55 -0.79 54.03
N ARG A 342 2.42 -2.06 54.44
CA ARG A 342 1.20 -2.84 54.21
C ARG A 342 0.91 -3.73 55.42
N GLY A 343 -0.03 -3.32 56.26
CA GLY A 343 -0.27 -3.94 57.56
C GLY A 343 0.86 -3.61 58.55
N ASP A 344 1.44 -4.64 59.18
CA ASP A 344 2.51 -4.48 60.19
C ASP A 344 3.94 -4.54 59.60
N GLU A 345 4.08 -4.77 58.29
CA GLU A 345 5.37 -4.86 57.61
C GLU A 345 5.74 -3.53 56.95
N GLN A 346 7.01 -3.12 57.13
CA GLN A 346 7.59 -1.91 56.55
C GLN A 346 8.96 -2.22 55.96
N VAL A 347 9.21 -1.76 54.73
CA VAL A 347 10.53 -1.81 54.08
C VAL A 347 10.86 -0.43 53.53
N SER A 348 12.13 -0.04 53.56
CA SER A 348 12.60 1.25 53.06
C SER A 348 13.93 1.17 52.33
N PHE A 349 14.19 2.15 51.47
CA PHE A 349 15.51 2.41 50.89
C PHE A 349 15.81 3.91 50.95
N LYS A 350 17.09 4.24 50.81
CA LYS A 350 17.63 5.60 50.92
C LYS A 350 18.52 5.93 49.73
N TYR A 351 18.43 7.15 49.22
CA TYR A 351 19.27 7.64 48.13
C TYR A 351 19.40 9.17 48.15
N SER A 352 20.32 9.72 47.35
CA SER A 352 20.63 11.16 47.32
C SER A 352 20.64 11.66 45.87
N PRO A 353 19.52 12.20 45.34
CA PRO A 353 19.37 12.46 43.92
C PRO A 353 20.24 13.62 43.39
N PHE A 354 20.39 14.73 44.13
CA PHE A 354 20.85 16.03 43.58
C PHE A 354 22.34 16.20 43.30
N PHE A 355 23.15 15.15 43.45
CA PHE A 355 24.60 15.32 43.49
C PHE A 355 25.32 14.38 42.54
N ASP A 356 26.38 14.89 41.93
CA ASP A 356 27.29 14.12 41.10
C ASP A 356 28.08 13.06 41.90
N GLU A 357 29.00 12.37 41.23
CA GLU A 357 29.84 11.34 41.87
C GLU A 357 30.77 11.94 42.92
N GLU A 358 31.29 13.14 42.65
CA GLU A 358 32.17 13.94 43.52
C GLU A 358 31.43 14.57 44.71
N GLY A 359 30.10 14.59 44.65
CA GLY A 359 29.19 15.06 45.66
C GLY A 359 28.87 16.55 45.62
N TYR A 360 29.04 17.22 44.47
CA TYR A 360 28.59 18.59 44.22
C TYR A 360 27.17 18.61 43.65
N LEU A 361 26.46 19.70 43.91
CA LEU A 361 25.12 19.94 43.38
C LEU A 361 25.21 20.08 41.85
N GLN A 362 24.43 19.27 41.14
CA GLN A 362 24.31 19.34 39.68
C GLN A 362 23.58 20.63 39.25
N SER A 363 23.92 21.17 38.09
CA SER A 363 23.32 22.40 37.54
C SER A 363 23.15 22.32 36.03
N SER A 364 22.17 23.04 35.48
CA SER A 364 21.99 23.17 34.03
C SER A 364 23.14 23.90 33.34
N GLU A 365 23.43 23.47 32.11
CA GLU A 365 24.50 24.05 31.28
C GLU A 365 24.06 24.21 29.81
N ASP A 366 24.84 24.97 29.05
CA ASP A 366 24.64 25.14 27.60
C ASP A 366 25.51 24.12 26.84
N TYR A 367 24.91 23.36 25.94
CA TYR A 367 25.58 22.34 25.14
C TYR A 367 25.52 22.67 23.64
N HIS A 368 26.55 22.27 22.91
CA HIS A 368 26.63 22.37 21.46
C HIS A 368 26.73 20.96 20.91
N LEU A 369 25.68 20.52 20.22
CA LEU A 369 25.56 19.16 19.72
C LEU A 369 25.61 19.16 18.19
N PRO A 370 26.71 18.68 17.58
CA PRO A 370 26.77 18.47 16.14
C PRO A 370 25.71 17.48 15.66
N VAL A 371 25.11 17.79 14.51
CA VAL A 371 24.16 16.92 13.82
C VAL A 371 24.71 16.59 12.45
N PHE A 372 24.78 15.30 12.16
CA PHE A 372 25.20 14.78 10.86
C PHE A 372 24.04 14.07 10.17
N ASP A 373 24.11 13.97 8.84
CA ASP A 373 23.31 12.97 8.13
C ASP A 373 23.91 11.57 8.30
N GLU A 374 23.23 10.58 7.73
CA GLU A 374 23.64 9.17 7.75
C GLU A 374 24.97 8.88 7.03
N GLU A 375 25.42 9.78 6.14
CA GLU A 375 26.73 9.71 5.48
C GLU A 375 27.85 10.39 6.30
N GLY A 376 27.51 11.03 7.42
CA GLY A 376 28.43 11.80 8.27
C GLY A 376 28.70 13.22 7.78
N SER A 377 27.90 13.73 6.84
CA SER A 377 27.98 15.10 6.32
C SER A 377 27.15 16.07 7.16
N ALA A 378 27.54 17.35 7.15
CA ALA A 378 26.82 18.38 7.86
C ALA A 378 25.53 18.75 7.11
N LEU A 379 24.43 18.89 7.86
CA LEU A 379 23.13 19.26 7.31
C LEU A 379 23.03 20.77 7.01
N PRO A 380 22.19 21.17 6.04
CA PRO A 380 21.95 22.59 5.77
C PRO A 380 21.30 23.33 6.97
N ASP A 381 21.41 24.66 6.96
CA ASP A 381 20.90 25.53 8.02
C ASP A 381 19.39 25.39 8.25
N LYS A 382 19.00 25.27 9.53
CA LYS A 382 17.60 25.23 9.99
C LYS A 382 16.75 24.10 9.38
N VAL A 383 17.39 23.00 9.00
CA VAL A 383 16.68 21.85 8.43
C VAL A 383 16.19 20.88 9.51
N VAL A 384 16.85 20.84 10.67
CA VAL A 384 16.53 19.92 11.78
C VAL A 384 16.16 20.69 13.05
N GLU A 385 15.17 20.15 13.75
CA GLU A 385 14.85 20.48 15.13
C GLU A 385 15.04 19.26 16.03
N MET A 386 15.27 19.51 17.32
CA MET A 386 15.34 18.48 18.35
C MET A 386 14.41 18.77 19.53
N ASP A 387 13.70 17.73 19.96
CA ASP A 387 13.01 17.67 21.26
C ASP A 387 13.81 16.77 22.21
N LEU A 388 13.83 17.14 23.50
CA LEU A 388 14.32 16.30 24.59
C LEU A 388 13.14 15.84 25.43
N LEU A 389 13.03 14.52 25.57
CA LEU A 389 12.01 13.85 26.37
C LEU A 389 12.70 13.13 27.50
N ARG A 390 12.07 13.12 28.67
CA ARG A 390 12.47 12.24 29.76
C ARG A 390 11.41 11.15 29.94
N GLU A 391 11.84 9.99 30.41
CA GLU A 391 10.98 8.81 30.55
C GLU A 391 10.82 8.39 32.01
N LEU A 392 9.59 8.01 32.38
CA LEU A 392 9.28 7.38 33.67
C LEU A 392 8.40 6.15 33.43
N GLY A 393 9.04 4.98 33.33
CA GLY A 393 8.33 3.77 32.90
C GLY A 393 7.87 3.93 31.46
N ASP A 394 6.57 3.84 31.20
CA ASP A 394 6.01 4.09 29.87
C ASP A 394 5.73 5.58 29.60
N LEU A 395 5.72 6.42 30.64
CA LEU A 395 5.36 7.83 30.54
C LEU A 395 6.49 8.65 29.90
N LYS A 396 6.10 9.57 29.01
CA LYS A 396 7.01 10.51 28.35
C LYS A 396 6.54 11.92 28.59
N ALA A 397 7.44 12.79 29.04
CA ALA A 397 7.16 14.22 29.09
C ALA A 397 8.34 15.03 28.56
N PHE A 398 8.01 16.13 27.88
CA PHE A 398 8.99 17.06 27.35
C PHE A 398 9.61 17.87 28.49
N SER A 399 10.91 18.17 28.40
CA SER A 399 11.55 19.02 29.40
C SER A 399 10.97 20.45 29.34
N ASP A 400 10.72 21.07 30.50
CA ASP A 400 10.12 22.41 30.64
C ASP A 400 10.95 23.55 29.98
N SER A 401 12.17 23.27 29.53
CA SER A 401 13.03 24.16 28.73
C SER A 401 12.63 24.30 27.25
N ASN A 402 11.48 23.74 26.84
CA ASN A 402 10.91 23.65 25.48
C ASN A 402 11.04 24.91 24.59
N TRP A 403 12.20 25.06 23.97
CA TRP A 403 12.36 25.73 22.68
C TRP A 403 12.86 24.64 21.74
N ASN A 404 12.09 24.27 20.71
CA ASN A 404 12.58 23.39 19.66
C ASN A 404 13.97 23.88 19.22
N TYR A 405 15.00 23.06 19.43
CA TYR A 405 16.36 23.48 19.16
C TYR A 405 16.58 23.38 17.66
N VAL A 406 16.69 24.52 16.97
CA VAL A 406 16.90 24.56 15.52
C VAL A 406 18.40 24.56 15.23
N ALA A 407 18.86 23.61 14.41
CA ALA A 407 20.26 23.53 14.02
C ALA A 407 20.69 24.76 13.20
N ARG A 408 21.88 25.29 13.48
CA ARG A 408 22.57 26.31 12.66
C ARG A 408 23.97 25.83 12.36
N ASP A 409 24.35 25.90 11.09
CA ASP A 409 25.62 25.40 10.55
C ASP A 409 25.88 23.94 10.97
N GLY A 410 24.83 23.10 11.01
CA GLY A 410 24.92 21.70 11.45
C GLY A 410 25.08 21.48 12.96
N VAL A 411 24.86 22.50 13.80
CA VAL A 411 25.00 22.40 15.27
C VAL A 411 23.73 22.85 15.98
N LEU A 412 23.23 21.99 16.88
CA LEU A 412 22.15 22.32 17.82
C LEU A 412 22.73 23.08 19.02
N GLN A 413 22.14 24.23 19.33
CA GLN A 413 22.49 25.03 20.51
C GLN A 413 21.47 24.77 21.61
N LEU A 414 21.82 23.90 22.56
CA LEU A 414 20.97 23.54 23.68
C LEU A 414 21.30 24.46 24.85
N ARG A 415 20.29 25.15 25.39
CA ARG A 415 20.50 26.13 26.46
C ARG A 415 19.86 25.67 27.75
N SER A 416 20.57 25.86 28.86
CA SER A 416 20.09 25.50 30.21
C SER A 416 19.54 24.07 30.28
N VAL A 417 20.26 23.09 29.73
CA VAL A 417 19.87 21.67 29.81
C VAL A 417 20.31 21.12 31.16
N ASP A 418 19.38 20.50 31.88
CA ASP A 418 19.64 19.84 33.14
C ASP A 418 20.42 18.53 32.96
N PRO A 419 21.30 18.15 33.91
CA PRO A 419 21.93 16.86 33.87
C PRO A 419 20.93 15.70 33.97
N GLY A 420 21.27 14.58 33.34
CA GLY A 420 20.50 13.35 33.38
C GLY A 420 20.34 12.67 32.02
N GLU A 421 19.53 11.63 32.03
CA GLU A 421 19.19 10.81 30.87
C GLU A 421 17.93 11.35 30.17
N TYR A 422 17.98 11.39 28.85
CA TYR A 422 16.89 11.82 27.98
C TYR A 422 16.79 10.87 26.78
N LEU A 423 15.59 10.78 26.23
CA LEU A 423 15.42 10.45 24.83
C LEU A 423 15.46 11.74 24.01
N TYR A 424 16.24 11.75 22.94
CA TYR A 424 16.15 12.81 21.95
C TYR A 424 15.25 12.38 20.79
N ARG A 425 14.64 13.37 20.16
CA ARG A 425 13.93 13.21 18.90
C ARG A 425 14.33 14.31 17.94
N LEU A 426 14.95 13.92 16.83
CA LEU A 426 15.23 14.78 15.69
C LEU A 426 14.11 14.67 14.68
N TYR A 427 13.72 15.81 14.10
CA TYR A 427 12.77 15.85 13.01
C TYR A 427 13.02 17.06 12.11
N GLY A 428 12.53 16.99 10.87
CA GLY A 428 12.62 18.09 9.91
C GLY A 428 11.87 19.35 10.39
N TYR A 429 12.48 20.52 10.21
CA TYR A 429 11.90 21.81 10.56
C TYR A 429 10.50 21.98 9.93
N GLY A 430 9.51 22.34 10.74
CA GLY A 430 8.11 22.50 10.31
C GLY A 430 7.21 21.28 10.51
N ARG A 431 7.74 20.11 10.89
CA ARG A 431 6.96 18.91 11.32
C ARG A 431 5.84 18.50 10.34
N SER A 432 6.15 18.36 9.06
CA SER A 432 5.16 17.94 8.06
C SER A 432 4.78 16.45 8.19
N SER A 433 3.49 16.14 8.13
CA SER A 433 2.98 14.76 7.99
C SER A 433 3.54 14.08 6.75
N TYR A 434 3.57 12.74 6.79
CA TYR A 434 3.97 11.93 5.64
C TYR A 434 3.10 12.22 4.41
N SER A 435 3.77 12.37 3.25
CA SER A 435 3.15 12.38 1.93
C SER A 435 4.19 12.07 0.84
N TYR A 436 3.75 11.78 -0.37
CA TYR A 436 4.64 11.58 -1.51
C TYR A 436 5.53 12.80 -1.82
N SER A 437 5.09 14.01 -1.46
CA SER A 437 5.81 15.24 -1.76
C SER A 437 6.57 15.81 -0.56
N THR A 438 6.65 15.09 0.56
CA THR A 438 7.40 15.53 1.73
C THR A 438 8.70 14.75 1.86
N LEU A 439 9.79 15.48 1.99
CA LEU A 439 11.07 14.97 2.47
C LEU A 439 11.09 15.16 3.98
N ARG A 440 11.40 14.11 4.72
CA ARG A 440 11.44 14.14 6.18
C ARG A 440 12.84 13.76 6.65
N LEU A 441 13.23 14.31 7.78
CA LEU A 441 14.34 13.83 8.58
C LEU A 441 13.78 13.28 9.88
N ARG A 442 14.39 12.23 10.39
CA ARG A 442 14.06 11.63 11.68
C ARG A 442 15.32 11.14 12.38
N GLY A 443 15.28 11.11 13.69
CA GLY A 443 16.30 10.44 14.50
C GLY A 443 15.80 10.33 15.92
N SER A 444 16.13 9.26 16.60
CA SER A 444 15.80 9.09 18.00
C SER A 444 16.82 8.20 18.68
N GLY A 445 17.01 8.41 19.96
CA GLY A 445 17.90 7.60 20.77
C GLY A 445 18.04 8.18 22.16
N GLU A 446 18.89 7.55 22.95
CA GLU A 446 19.26 8.02 24.29
C GLU A 446 20.36 9.08 24.18
N ILE A 447 20.27 10.10 25.04
CA ILE A 447 21.30 11.12 25.22
C ILE A 447 21.42 11.47 26.71
N SER A 448 22.66 11.47 27.20
CA SER A 448 23.01 11.75 28.59
C SER A 448 23.74 13.08 28.66
N PHE A 449 23.28 13.96 29.54
CA PHE A 449 23.97 15.19 29.88
C PHE A 449 24.62 15.05 31.25
N VAL A 450 25.94 15.13 31.29
CA VAL A 450 26.72 15.20 32.53
C VAL A 450 27.44 16.54 32.56
N GLN A 451 27.85 17.00 33.73
CA GLN A 451 28.39 18.35 33.86
C GLN A 451 29.59 18.58 32.92
N GLY A 452 29.44 19.50 31.96
CA GLY A 452 30.44 19.82 30.93
C GLY A 452 30.53 18.88 29.74
N GLU A 453 29.80 17.75 29.70
CA GLU A 453 29.90 16.74 28.64
C GLU A 453 28.52 16.19 28.22
N VAL A 454 28.40 15.78 26.95
CA VAL A 454 27.19 15.18 26.38
C VAL A 454 27.54 13.86 25.70
N PHE A 455 26.71 12.83 25.89
CA PHE A 455 26.92 11.50 25.35
C PHE A 455 25.64 10.98 24.67
N PRO A 456 25.67 10.62 23.38
CA PRO A 456 26.79 10.78 22.45
C PRO A 456 27.15 12.26 22.21
N ASP A 457 28.39 12.51 21.80
CA ASP A 457 28.91 13.86 21.52
C ASP A 457 28.42 14.45 20.19
N SER A 458 27.61 13.68 19.45
CA SER A 458 26.95 14.04 18.20
C SER A 458 25.73 13.14 17.97
N VAL A 459 24.81 13.60 17.12
CA VAL A 459 23.61 12.83 16.75
C VAL A 459 23.45 12.79 15.23
N VAL A 460 22.71 11.78 14.75
CA VAL A 460 22.49 11.54 13.32
C VAL A 460 21.01 11.77 12.99
N ALA A 461 20.75 12.66 12.03
CA ALA A 461 19.42 12.79 11.42
C ALA A 461 19.39 11.95 10.14
N GLN A 462 18.60 10.88 10.18
CA GLN A 462 18.39 9.99 9.05
C GLN A 462 17.31 10.55 8.13
N THR A 463 17.39 10.23 6.85
CA THR A 463 16.29 10.47 5.93
C THR A 463 15.09 9.61 6.34
N GLY A 464 13.98 10.30 6.63
CA GLY A 464 12.73 9.67 7.02
C GLY A 464 12.14 8.84 5.88
N ASP A 465 11.38 7.80 6.25
CA ASP A 465 10.64 6.94 5.33
C ASP A 465 11.47 6.09 4.37
N ALA A 466 12.79 6.04 4.50
CA ALA A 466 13.67 5.25 3.63
C ALA A 466 13.19 3.80 3.42
N PHE A 467 12.77 3.11 4.50
CA PHE A 467 12.22 1.76 4.41
C PHE A 467 10.92 1.73 3.59
N LEU A 468 9.97 2.61 3.91
CA LEU A 468 8.67 2.70 3.26
C LEU A 468 8.80 2.98 1.76
N GLU A 469 9.65 3.93 1.39
CA GLU A 469 9.81 4.31 -0.01
C GLU A 469 10.58 3.23 -0.79
N SER A 470 11.51 2.53 -0.14
CA SER A 470 12.22 1.38 -0.71
C SER A 470 11.29 0.19 -0.98
N VAL A 471 10.40 -0.18 -0.05
CA VAL A 471 9.42 -1.26 -0.29
C VAL A 471 8.44 -0.91 -1.41
N LYS A 472 8.06 0.37 -1.55
CA LYS A 472 7.17 0.82 -2.64
C LYS A 472 7.79 0.58 -4.01
N ILE A 473 9.01 1.06 -4.23
CA ILE A 473 9.66 0.90 -5.53
C ILE A 473 9.95 -0.58 -5.84
N ARG A 474 10.30 -1.40 -4.83
CA ARG A 474 10.43 -2.86 -5.00
C ARG A 474 9.13 -3.51 -5.43
N GLY A 475 8.03 -3.20 -4.73
CA GLY A 475 6.70 -3.70 -5.08
C GLY A 475 6.24 -3.26 -6.47
N LEU A 476 6.49 -2.00 -6.85
CA LEU A 476 6.20 -1.49 -8.20
C LEU A 476 6.99 -2.24 -9.28
N MET A 477 8.27 -2.52 -9.05
CA MET A 477 9.11 -3.26 -10.00
C MET A 477 8.67 -4.72 -10.15
N GLU A 478 8.32 -5.39 -9.05
CA GLU A 478 7.78 -6.76 -9.12
C GLU A 478 6.46 -6.82 -9.88
N GLU A 479 5.54 -5.88 -9.65
CA GLU A 479 4.27 -5.82 -10.39
C GLU A 479 4.45 -5.40 -11.86
N PHE A 480 5.42 -4.54 -12.16
CA PHE A 480 5.78 -4.19 -13.53
C PHE A 480 6.29 -5.41 -14.31
N VAL A 481 7.17 -6.22 -13.71
CA VAL A 481 7.68 -7.46 -14.31
C VAL A 481 6.62 -8.57 -14.35
N GLY A 482 5.72 -8.61 -13.37
CA GLY A 482 4.62 -9.58 -13.30
C GLY A 482 3.46 -9.30 -14.26
N ASN A 483 3.45 -8.15 -14.93
CA ASN A 483 2.37 -7.77 -15.83
C ASN A 483 2.29 -8.67 -17.08
N LYS A 484 1.08 -8.96 -17.57
CA LYS A 484 0.84 -9.79 -18.77
C LYS A 484 1.55 -9.28 -20.04
N ILE A 485 1.81 -7.97 -20.15
CA ILE A 485 2.46 -7.35 -21.31
C ILE A 485 3.96 -7.08 -21.09
N ALA A 486 4.52 -7.55 -19.96
CA ALA A 486 5.94 -7.45 -19.67
C ALA A 486 6.77 -8.34 -20.60
N VAL A 487 7.97 -7.87 -20.94
CA VAL A 487 8.94 -8.55 -21.83
C VAL A 487 10.30 -8.66 -21.14
N ASN A 488 11.28 -9.30 -21.77
CA ASN A 488 12.63 -9.44 -21.20
C ASN A 488 13.25 -8.07 -20.89
N GLU A 489 13.03 -7.07 -21.75
CA GLU A 489 13.48 -5.70 -21.54
C GLU A 489 12.83 -5.06 -20.30
N SER A 490 11.59 -5.43 -19.94
CA SER A 490 10.95 -4.99 -18.68
C SER A 490 11.72 -5.51 -17.47
N LYS A 491 12.17 -6.77 -17.55
CA LYS A 491 12.97 -7.40 -16.48
C LYS A 491 14.37 -6.79 -16.38
N GLU A 492 15.05 -6.59 -17.51
CA GLU A 492 16.36 -5.93 -17.55
C GLU A 492 16.27 -4.50 -16.99
N PHE A 493 15.21 -3.76 -17.32
CA PHE A 493 14.94 -2.45 -16.74
C PHE A 493 14.75 -2.52 -15.23
N ALA A 494 13.89 -3.41 -14.73
CA ALA A 494 13.64 -3.56 -13.31
C ALA A 494 14.92 -3.93 -12.52
N GLU A 495 15.73 -4.86 -13.03
CA GLU A 495 17.02 -5.22 -12.42
C GLU A 495 17.98 -4.02 -12.37
N LYS A 496 18.07 -3.25 -13.46
CA LYS A 496 18.88 -2.03 -13.54
C LYS A 496 18.40 -0.95 -12.55
N SER A 497 17.09 -0.75 -12.43
CA SER A 497 16.49 0.21 -11.51
C SER A 497 16.73 -0.17 -10.05
N LEU A 498 16.50 -1.43 -9.69
CA LEU A 498 16.76 -1.94 -8.34
C LEU A 498 18.23 -1.83 -7.97
N HIS A 499 19.14 -2.15 -8.90
CA HIS A 499 20.58 -1.97 -8.68
C HIS A 499 20.97 -0.51 -8.46
N TRP A 500 20.34 0.44 -9.16
CA TRP A 500 20.57 1.87 -8.92
C TRP A 500 20.07 2.30 -7.52
N ILE A 501 18.89 1.83 -7.10
CA ILE A 501 18.31 2.13 -5.78
C ILE A 501 19.19 1.56 -4.66
N GLU A 502 19.65 0.32 -4.80
CA GLU A 502 20.62 -0.29 -3.88
C GLU A 502 21.93 0.50 -3.83
N GLY A 503 22.37 1.03 -4.97
CA GLY A 503 23.56 1.86 -5.07
C GLY A 503 23.45 3.16 -4.27
N ILE A 504 22.38 3.93 -4.47
CA ILE A 504 22.17 5.21 -3.74
C ILE A 504 21.87 5.00 -2.26
N ALA A 505 21.32 3.85 -1.86
CA ALA A 505 21.03 3.56 -0.44
C ALA A 505 22.20 2.87 0.31
N SER A 506 23.30 2.55 -0.38
CA SER A 506 24.35 1.67 0.17
C SER A 506 25.14 2.26 1.34
N ASP A 507 25.33 3.58 1.36
CA ASP A 507 26.04 4.33 2.40
C ASP A 507 25.09 5.17 3.28
N GLY A 508 23.78 4.84 3.24
CA GLY A 508 22.70 5.70 3.73
C GLY A 508 22.09 6.50 2.59
N LEU A 509 20.82 6.89 2.72
CA LEU A 509 20.08 7.59 1.68
C LEU A 509 19.95 9.08 2.03
N ASN A 510 20.53 9.98 1.25
CA ASN A 510 20.37 11.41 1.54
C ASN A 510 19.07 12.02 0.97
N LEU A 511 18.79 13.28 1.33
CA LEU A 511 17.56 13.98 0.94
C LEU A 511 17.40 14.15 -0.59
N ARG A 512 18.51 14.29 -1.34
CA ARG A 512 18.48 14.43 -2.81
C ARG A 512 18.20 13.10 -3.49
N GLU A 513 18.82 12.04 -2.99
CA GLU A 513 18.57 10.68 -3.44
C GLU A 513 17.14 10.24 -3.13
N MET A 514 16.61 10.61 -1.95
CA MET A 514 15.21 10.42 -1.63
C MET A 514 14.30 11.19 -2.59
N GLU A 515 14.55 12.47 -2.86
CA GLU A 515 13.78 13.24 -3.86
C GLU A 515 13.77 12.53 -5.22
N ALA A 516 14.94 12.09 -5.68
CA ALA A 516 15.09 11.37 -6.94
C ALA A 516 14.32 10.04 -6.96
N MET A 517 14.43 9.25 -5.90
CA MET A 517 13.69 7.99 -5.74
C MET A 517 12.18 8.23 -5.73
N LYS A 518 11.70 9.28 -5.05
CA LYS A 518 10.28 9.64 -5.01
C LYS A 518 9.74 10.01 -6.39
N ARG A 519 10.42 10.92 -7.09
CA ARG A 519 10.04 11.29 -8.47
C ARG A 519 10.06 10.05 -9.39
N PHE A 520 11.06 9.19 -9.23
CA PHE A 520 11.19 7.98 -10.02
C PHE A 520 10.05 6.98 -9.77
N TYR A 521 9.75 6.61 -8.53
CA TYR A 521 8.68 5.63 -8.29
C TYR A 521 7.30 6.18 -8.66
N VAL A 522 7.08 7.51 -8.56
CA VAL A 522 5.84 8.14 -9.05
C VAL A 522 5.71 7.98 -10.56
N SER A 523 6.82 8.14 -11.31
CA SER A 523 6.86 7.87 -12.74
C SER A 523 6.52 6.42 -13.04
N VAL A 524 7.16 5.47 -12.34
CA VAL A 524 6.92 4.03 -12.50
C VAL A 524 5.45 3.69 -12.23
N GLY A 525 4.86 4.26 -11.17
CA GLY A 525 3.45 4.06 -10.87
C GLY A 525 2.53 4.56 -11.99
N ALA A 526 2.80 5.74 -12.57
CA ALA A 526 2.02 6.28 -13.68
C ALA A 526 2.08 5.36 -14.92
N PHE A 527 3.27 4.87 -15.27
CA PHE A 527 3.45 3.94 -16.38
C PHE A 527 2.85 2.55 -16.09
N LEU A 528 2.92 2.06 -14.85
CA LEU A 528 2.31 0.79 -14.44
C LEU A 528 0.77 0.86 -14.51
N ASN A 529 0.18 1.99 -14.10
CA ASN A 529 -1.25 2.25 -14.27
C ASN A 529 -1.66 2.17 -15.75
N GLY A 530 -0.93 2.85 -16.64
CA GLY A 530 -1.14 2.75 -18.09
C GLY A 530 -0.94 1.33 -18.64
N THR A 531 0.03 0.60 -18.11
CA THR A 531 0.33 -0.80 -18.48
C THR A 531 -0.82 -1.74 -18.10
N ALA A 532 -1.51 -1.49 -16.98
CA ALA A 532 -2.71 -2.25 -16.62
C ALA A 532 -3.84 -2.08 -17.64
N TYR A 533 -4.12 -0.85 -18.07
CA TYR A 533 -5.10 -0.59 -19.14
C TYR A 533 -4.68 -1.24 -20.47
N ALA A 534 -3.40 -1.15 -20.83
CA ALA A 534 -2.88 -1.79 -22.06
C ALA A 534 -3.04 -3.32 -22.02
N ALA A 535 -2.81 -3.94 -20.86
CA ALA A 535 -2.93 -5.38 -20.69
C ALA A 535 -4.37 -5.86 -20.89
N ILE A 536 -5.36 -5.14 -20.35
CA ILE A 536 -6.79 -5.42 -20.53
C ILE A 536 -7.16 -5.28 -22.01
N GLU A 537 -6.68 -4.22 -22.66
CA GLU A 537 -7.03 -4.01 -24.06
C GLU A 537 -6.36 -5.01 -25.00
N SER A 538 -5.14 -5.45 -24.67
CA SER A 538 -4.48 -6.57 -25.35
C SER A 538 -5.27 -7.86 -25.20
N GLU A 539 -5.78 -8.17 -23.99
CA GLU A 539 -6.59 -9.36 -23.74
C GLU A 539 -7.91 -9.33 -24.50
N ARG A 540 -8.55 -8.16 -24.62
CA ARG A 540 -9.77 -7.99 -25.44
C ARG A 540 -9.47 -8.21 -26.92
N VAL A 541 -8.38 -7.64 -27.44
CA VAL A 541 -7.94 -7.86 -28.84
C VAL A 541 -7.63 -9.34 -29.10
N GLU A 542 -6.96 -10.04 -28.17
CA GLU A 542 -6.73 -11.50 -28.27
C GLU A 542 -8.06 -12.26 -28.42
N ASN A 543 -9.02 -11.97 -27.53
CA ASN A 543 -10.32 -12.64 -27.53
C ASN A 543 -11.14 -12.35 -28.80
N GLU A 544 -11.12 -11.11 -29.29
CA GLU A 544 -11.83 -10.69 -30.51
C GLU A 544 -11.20 -11.26 -31.78
N LEU A 545 -9.87 -11.35 -31.85
CA LEU A 545 -9.18 -12.05 -32.94
C LEU A 545 -9.52 -13.54 -32.94
N LEU A 546 -9.59 -14.17 -31.76
CA LEU A 546 -10.00 -15.57 -31.65
C LEU A 546 -11.46 -15.77 -32.08
N GLU A 547 -12.37 -14.87 -31.72
CA GLU A 547 -13.77 -14.89 -32.19
C GLU A 547 -13.85 -14.70 -33.71
N MET A 548 -13.07 -13.76 -34.27
CA MET A 548 -12.98 -13.53 -35.71
C MET A 548 -12.49 -14.78 -36.46
N VAL A 549 -11.48 -15.48 -35.95
CA VAL A 549 -10.99 -16.73 -36.54
C VAL A 549 -12.06 -17.81 -36.49
N ARG A 550 -12.75 -17.97 -35.33
CA ARG A 550 -13.85 -18.94 -35.18
C ARG A 550 -14.97 -18.66 -36.17
N ASP A 551 -15.36 -17.40 -36.34
CA ASP A 551 -16.44 -17.03 -37.25
C ASP A 551 -16.04 -17.16 -38.72
N THR A 552 -14.81 -16.78 -39.08
CA THR A 552 -14.27 -17.02 -40.43
C THR A 552 -14.28 -18.51 -40.76
N ARG A 553 -13.82 -19.35 -39.80
CA ARG A 553 -13.79 -20.80 -39.97
C ARG A 553 -15.19 -21.37 -40.17
N ARG A 554 -16.18 -20.94 -39.37
CA ARG A 554 -17.59 -21.35 -39.55
C ARG A 554 -18.16 -20.96 -40.91
N ILE A 555 -17.86 -19.76 -41.39
CA ILE A 555 -18.31 -19.28 -42.71
C ILE A 555 -17.73 -20.17 -43.81
N VAL A 556 -16.41 -20.43 -43.76
CA VAL A 556 -15.71 -21.28 -44.75
C VAL A 556 -16.21 -22.71 -44.69
N GLU A 557 -16.29 -23.33 -43.51
CA GLU A 557 -16.79 -24.70 -43.33
C GLU A 557 -18.22 -24.85 -43.84
N HIS A 558 -19.11 -23.90 -43.54
CA HIS A 558 -20.49 -23.96 -44.00
C HIS A 558 -20.62 -23.72 -45.51
N ALA A 559 -19.80 -22.83 -46.08
CA ALA A 559 -19.73 -22.62 -47.52
C ALA A 559 -19.20 -23.85 -48.25
N GLU A 560 -18.14 -24.48 -47.76
CA GLU A 560 -17.56 -25.71 -48.29
C GLU A 560 -18.55 -26.88 -48.23
N GLU A 561 -19.26 -27.04 -47.10
CA GLU A 561 -20.33 -28.05 -46.95
C GLU A 561 -21.39 -27.88 -48.04
N VAL A 562 -21.83 -26.64 -48.27
CA VAL A 562 -22.80 -26.32 -49.33
C VAL A 562 -22.23 -26.59 -50.72
N ALA A 563 -20.98 -26.22 -50.99
CA ALA A 563 -20.33 -26.46 -52.27
C ALA A 563 -20.14 -27.97 -52.56
N ASP A 564 -19.85 -28.77 -51.54
CA ASP A 564 -19.74 -30.23 -51.65
C ASP A 564 -21.12 -30.89 -51.85
N MET A 565 -22.17 -30.37 -51.21
CA MET A 565 -23.54 -30.79 -51.46
C MET A 565 -24.00 -30.48 -52.89
N ILE A 566 -23.70 -29.29 -53.40
CA ILE A 566 -23.96 -28.89 -54.79
C ILE A 566 -23.17 -29.78 -55.76
N SER A 567 -21.89 -30.01 -55.50
CA SER A 567 -21.02 -30.87 -56.32
C SER A 567 -21.55 -32.29 -56.39
N SER A 568 -21.98 -32.84 -55.26
CA SER A 568 -22.57 -34.18 -55.15
C SER A 568 -23.91 -34.29 -55.87
N ALA A 569 -24.72 -33.22 -55.84
CA ALA A 569 -26.02 -33.15 -56.52
C ALA A 569 -25.94 -32.67 -57.98
N LYS A 570 -24.75 -32.32 -58.50
CA LYS A 570 -24.57 -31.68 -59.83
C LYS A 570 -25.29 -32.44 -60.95
N ASN A 571 -25.11 -33.76 -61.04
CA ASN A 571 -25.76 -34.57 -62.08
C ASN A 571 -27.29 -34.63 -61.93
N ILE A 572 -27.80 -34.55 -60.71
CA ILE A 572 -29.24 -34.51 -60.41
C ILE A 572 -29.81 -33.14 -60.81
N ILE A 573 -29.10 -32.06 -60.50
CA ILE A 573 -29.46 -30.69 -60.86
C ILE A 573 -29.50 -30.53 -62.39
N LEU A 574 -28.46 -30.96 -63.10
CA LEU A 574 -28.36 -30.83 -64.56
C LEU A 574 -29.40 -31.68 -65.29
N SER A 575 -29.67 -32.91 -64.83
CA SER A 575 -30.70 -33.76 -65.44
C SER A 575 -32.11 -33.22 -65.20
N THR A 576 -32.40 -32.70 -64.01
CA THR A 576 -33.70 -32.09 -63.70
C THR A 576 -33.92 -30.78 -64.45
N ALA A 577 -32.90 -29.93 -64.54
CA ALA A 577 -32.92 -28.70 -65.32
C ALA A 577 -33.09 -28.97 -66.82
N SER A 578 -32.44 -30.00 -67.36
CA SER A 578 -32.63 -30.43 -68.76
C SER A 578 -34.06 -30.93 -69.01
N ILE A 579 -34.67 -31.66 -68.07
CA ILE A 579 -36.08 -32.09 -68.17
C ILE A 579 -37.04 -30.89 -68.13
N ILE A 580 -36.78 -29.89 -67.29
CA ILE A 580 -37.59 -28.66 -67.24
C ILE A 580 -37.39 -27.84 -68.51
N ALA A 581 -36.15 -27.72 -68.99
CA ALA A 581 -35.84 -27.11 -70.27
C ALA A 581 -36.54 -27.83 -71.42
N ASP A 582 -36.62 -29.16 -71.42
CA ASP A 582 -37.37 -29.95 -72.42
C ASP A 582 -38.90 -29.77 -72.29
N ILE A 583 -39.42 -29.59 -71.08
CA ILE A 583 -40.86 -29.32 -70.84
C ILE A 583 -41.25 -27.88 -71.26
N ILE A 584 -40.36 -26.90 -71.09
CA ILE A 584 -40.60 -25.47 -71.40
C ILE A 584 -40.20 -25.11 -72.85
N SER A 585 -39.16 -25.74 -73.41
CA SER A 585 -38.66 -25.50 -74.77
C SER A 585 -39.57 -25.98 -75.90
N GLY A 586 -40.71 -26.59 -75.55
CA GLY A 586 -41.83 -26.72 -76.47
C GLY A 586 -42.32 -25.37 -77.03
N ASN A 587 -41.89 -24.21 -76.50
CA ASN A 587 -42.37 -22.93 -77.04
C ASN A 587 -41.55 -21.64 -76.88
N TRP A 588 -40.22 -21.60 -76.69
CA TRP A 588 -39.47 -20.32 -76.69
C TRP A 588 -38.20 -20.35 -77.56
N SER A 589 -38.21 -19.56 -78.63
CA SER A 589 -37.02 -19.16 -79.38
C SER A 589 -36.63 -17.74 -78.97
N GLY A 590 -35.55 -17.59 -78.21
CA GLY A 590 -34.81 -16.33 -78.10
C GLY A 590 -34.55 -15.86 -76.68
N VAL A 591 -33.27 -15.57 -76.43
CA VAL A 591 -32.67 -14.82 -75.31
C VAL A 591 -32.34 -15.63 -74.04
N ALA A 592 -31.20 -16.31 -74.09
CA ALA A 592 -30.27 -16.42 -72.95
C ALA A 592 -28.87 -16.69 -73.53
N GLN A 593 -28.12 -15.63 -73.80
CA GLN A 593 -26.68 -15.72 -73.99
C GLN A 593 -26.05 -15.62 -72.59
N GLN A 594 -25.14 -16.56 -72.29
CA GLN A 594 -24.16 -16.55 -71.19
C GLN A 594 -24.81 -16.63 -69.80
N ILE A 595 -25.07 -17.80 -69.21
CA ILE A 595 -24.12 -18.79 -68.67
C ILE A 595 -24.87 -20.14 -68.58
N SER A 596 -24.27 -21.28 -68.92
CA SER A 596 -24.94 -22.58 -68.73
C SER A 596 -25.09 -22.87 -67.23
N ILE A 597 -26.21 -23.44 -66.76
CA ILE A 597 -26.41 -23.79 -65.33
C ILE A 597 -25.22 -24.58 -64.77
N GLU A 598 -24.62 -25.44 -65.59
CA GLU A 598 -23.37 -26.14 -65.25
C GLU A 598 -22.20 -25.20 -64.95
N ALA A 599 -21.98 -24.21 -65.81
CA ALA A 599 -20.96 -23.18 -65.62
C ALA A 599 -21.24 -22.32 -64.38
N LEU A 600 -22.51 -21.99 -64.07
CA LEU A 600 -22.86 -21.23 -62.86
C LEU A 600 -22.58 -22.03 -61.57
N LEU A 601 -22.88 -23.33 -61.56
CA LEU A 601 -22.57 -24.21 -60.42
C LEU A 601 -21.07 -24.45 -60.27
N ASP A 602 -20.34 -24.63 -61.38
CA ASP A 602 -18.89 -24.80 -61.37
C ASP A 602 -18.17 -23.52 -60.94
N GLU A 603 -18.66 -22.36 -61.36
CA GLU A 603 -18.17 -21.04 -60.93
C GLU A 603 -18.40 -20.85 -59.43
N PHE A 604 -19.60 -21.14 -58.91
CA PHE A 604 -19.88 -21.07 -57.46
C PHE A 604 -18.99 -22.03 -56.64
N VAL A 605 -18.88 -23.30 -57.05
CA VAL A 605 -18.03 -24.28 -56.34
C VAL A 605 -16.55 -23.91 -56.41
N SER A 606 -16.08 -23.44 -57.57
CA SER A 606 -14.70 -22.99 -57.74
C SER A 606 -14.40 -21.79 -56.86
N TYR A 607 -15.31 -20.82 -56.82
CA TYR A 607 -15.20 -19.62 -56.00
C TYR A 607 -15.12 -19.96 -54.51
N VAL A 608 -16.05 -20.80 -54.00
CA VAL A 608 -16.04 -21.23 -52.59
C VAL A 608 -14.73 -21.90 -52.20
N LYS A 609 -14.18 -22.77 -53.06
CA LYS A 609 -12.99 -23.57 -52.74
C LYS A 609 -11.67 -22.81 -52.88
N ASN A 610 -11.60 -21.83 -53.78
CA ASN A 610 -10.33 -21.21 -54.15
C ASN A 610 -10.25 -19.72 -53.78
N ASP A 611 -11.36 -18.99 -53.83
CA ASP A 611 -11.35 -17.53 -53.83
C ASP A 611 -12.07 -16.92 -52.61
N LEU A 612 -13.05 -17.62 -52.02
CA LEU A 612 -13.89 -17.13 -50.92
C LEU A 612 -13.09 -16.64 -49.70
N LEU A 613 -12.15 -17.45 -49.21
CA LEU A 613 -11.35 -17.06 -48.04
C LEU A 613 -10.53 -15.79 -48.33
N ASP A 614 -9.92 -15.72 -49.51
CA ASP A 614 -9.07 -14.58 -49.88
C ASP A 614 -9.90 -13.30 -50.03
N ASP A 615 -11.12 -13.39 -50.59
CA ASP A 615 -12.06 -12.27 -50.71
C ASP A 615 -12.60 -11.80 -49.35
N VAL A 616 -12.96 -12.73 -48.46
CA VAL A 616 -13.38 -12.41 -47.08
C VAL A 616 -12.26 -11.68 -46.34
N LEU A 617 -11.02 -12.18 -46.44
CA LEU A 617 -9.86 -11.53 -45.81
C LEU A 617 -9.52 -10.17 -46.45
N GLU A 618 -9.69 -10.01 -47.77
CA GLU A 618 -9.47 -8.73 -48.44
C GLU A 618 -10.57 -7.70 -48.11
N ALA A 619 -11.81 -8.13 -47.92
CA ALA A 619 -12.89 -7.29 -47.41
C ALA A 619 -12.60 -6.77 -45.99
N VAL A 620 -12.16 -7.68 -45.10
CA VAL A 620 -11.66 -7.33 -43.75
C VAL A 620 -10.54 -6.29 -43.84
N LYS A 621 -9.55 -6.57 -44.70
CA LYS A 621 -8.41 -5.68 -44.92
C LYS A 621 -8.81 -4.27 -45.34
N ASN A 622 -9.70 -4.16 -46.34
CA ASN A 622 -10.13 -2.88 -46.88
C ASN A 622 -10.90 -2.02 -45.86
N LYS A 623 -11.60 -2.67 -44.92
CA LYS A 623 -12.31 -1.96 -43.85
C LYS A 623 -11.41 -1.56 -42.70
N LEU A 624 -10.49 -2.44 -42.29
CA LEU A 624 -9.43 -2.10 -41.33
C LEU A 624 -8.65 -0.85 -41.79
N ARG A 625 -8.30 -0.77 -43.09
CA ARG A 625 -7.68 0.43 -43.70
C ARG A 625 -8.52 1.71 -43.57
N ALA A 626 -9.84 1.60 -43.65
CA ALA A 626 -10.74 2.75 -43.68
C ALA A 626 -10.94 3.39 -42.30
N TYR A 627 -10.69 2.64 -41.22
CA TYR A 627 -10.93 3.08 -39.84
C TYR A 627 -9.66 3.43 -39.06
N LEU A 628 -8.48 3.06 -39.54
CA LEU A 628 -7.22 3.39 -38.89
C LEU A 628 -6.77 4.82 -39.22
N SER A 629 -6.38 5.55 -38.18
CA SER A 629 -5.89 6.93 -38.23
C SER A 629 -4.58 7.06 -39.03
N ASP A 630 -3.76 6.01 -39.06
CA ASP A 630 -2.47 5.95 -39.76
C ASP A 630 -2.45 4.82 -40.82
N PRO A 631 -2.43 5.16 -42.13
CA PRO A 631 -2.40 4.19 -43.22
C PRO A 631 -1.15 3.28 -43.24
N SER A 632 -0.03 3.72 -42.66
CA SER A 632 1.21 2.95 -42.63
C SER A 632 1.18 1.84 -41.56
N LYS A 633 0.64 2.15 -40.38
CA LYS A 633 0.38 1.18 -39.31
C LYS A 633 -0.71 0.19 -39.70
N ALA A 634 -1.70 0.64 -40.47
CA ALA A 634 -2.71 -0.24 -41.05
C ALA A 634 -2.11 -1.34 -41.91
N GLU A 635 -1.23 -1.02 -42.87
CA GLU A 635 -0.61 -2.05 -43.71
C GLU A 635 0.27 -3.03 -42.93
N GLU A 636 0.95 -2.56 -41.87
CA GLU A 636 1.77 -3.41 -41.01
C GLU A 636 0.90 -4.41 -40.23
N LEU A 637 -0.14 -3.91 -39.55
CA LEU A 637 -1.10 -4.70 -38.76
C LEU A 637 -1.87 -5.68 -39.65
N LEU A 638 -2.22 -5.26 -40.86
CA LEU A 638 -2.85 -6.08 -41.89
C LEU A 638 -1.92 -7.14 -42.48
N SER A 639 -0.63 -6.86 -42.58
CA SER A 639 0.37 -7.82 -43.06
C SER A 639 0.62 -8.95 -42.05
N LEU A 640 0.62 -8.61 -40.76
CA LEU A 640 0.74 -9.56 -39.64
C LEU A 640 -0.51 -10.46 -39.61
N ILE A 641 -1.69 -9.85 -39.60
CA ILE A 641 -2.97 -10.57 -39.50
C ILE A 641 -3.22 -11.45 -40.73
N LYS A 642 -2.97 -10.98 -41.98
CA LYS A 642 -3.32 -11.76 -43.19
C LYS A 642 -2.46 -13.01 -43.38
N GLY A 643 -1.16 -12.93 -43.08
CA GLY A 643 -0.24 -14.07 -43.21
C GLY A 643 -0.62 -15.22 -42.29
N ASP A 644 -0.98 -14.87 -41.06
CA ASP A 644 -1.25 -15.85 -40.01
C ASP A 644 -2.72 -16.28 -40.00
N MET A 645 -3.68 -15.40 -40.32
CA MET A 645 -5.11 -15.74 -40.40
C MET A 645 -5.40 -16.85 -41.41
N VAL A 646 -4.74 -16.86 -42.57
CA VAL A 646 -4.93 -17.95 -43.54
C VAL A 646 -4.52 -19.30 -42.92
N GLY A 647 -3.43 -19.32 -42.15
CA GLY A 647 -2.98 -20.48 -41.38
C GLY A 647 -3.95 -20.86 -40.26
N TRP A 648 -4.40 -19.89 -39.47
CA TRP A 648 -5.36 -20.08 -38.37
C TRP A 648 -6.70 -20.62 -38.85
N VAL A 649 -7.19 -20.18 -40.01
CA VAL A 649 -8.47 -20.62 -40.58
C VAL A 649 -8.33 -21.97 -41.29
N LYS A 650 -7.25 -22.22 -42.05
CA LYS A 650 -7.02 -23.45 -42.82
C LYS A 650 -6.36 -24.60 -42.03
N GLY A 651 -5.91 -24.37 -40.80
CA GLY A 651 -5.48 -25.42 -39.88
C GLY A 651 -6.65 -26.39 -39.63
N GLY A 652 -6.70 -27.48 -40.39
CA GLY A 652 -7.76 -28.48 -40.37
C GLY A 652 -7.85 -29.26 -39.05
N GLU A 653 -8.60 -30.38 -39.05
CA GLU A 653 -8.97 -31.25 -37.91
C GLU A 653 -7.88 -31.59 -36.85
N ASP A 654 -6.61 -31.24 -37.07
CA ASP A 654 -5.46 -31.47 -36.20
C ASP A 654 -4.92 -30.23 -35.42
N SER A 655 -5.37 -29.00 -35.68
CA SER A 655 -4.98 -27.83 -34.86
C SER A 655 -5.93 -27.67 -33.67
N ASP A 656 -5.49 -28.06 -32.47
CA ASP A 656 -6.23 -27.78 -31.24
C ASP A 656 -6.39 -26.25 -31.07
N GLU A 657 -7.56 -25.84 -30.57
CA GLU A 657 -7.95 -24.44 -30.40
C GLU A 657 -6.94 -23.65 -29.53
N GLY A 658 -6.25 -24.35 -28.63
CA GLY A 658 -5.14 -23.80 -27.85
C GLY A 658 -3.96 -23.32 -28.71
N SER A 659 -3.61 -24.03 -29.78
CA SER A 659 -2.47 -23.65 -30.66
C SER A 659 -2.74 -22.36 -31.41
N VAL A 660 -3.95 -22.18 -31.94
CA VAL A 660 -4.36 -20.95 -32.63
C VAL A 660 -4.41 -19.78 -31.65
N ARG A 661 -4.91 -20.01 -30.44
CA ARG A 661 -4.90 -18.99 -29.40
C ARG A 661 -3.49 -18.54 -29.02
N ASP A 662 -2.54 -19.47 -28.90
CA ASP A 662 -1.14 -19.14 -28.58
C ASP A 662 -0.47 -18.33 -29.69
N GLU A 663 -0.75 -18.64 -30.97
CA GLU A 663 -0.26 -17.86 -32.12
C GLU A 663 -0.87 -16.44 -32.15
N ILE A 664 -2.19 -16.32 -31.95
CA ILE A 664 -2.87 -15.01 -31.84
C ILE A 664 -2.25 -14.21 -30.69
N ARG A 665 -2.06 -14.84 -29.53
CA ARG A 665 -1.45 -14.22 -28.36
C ARG A 665 -0.03 -13.73 -28.69
N GLN A 666 0.76 -14.52 -29.42
CA GLN A 666 2.11 -14.10 -29.82
C GLN A 666 2.06 -12.84 -30.70
N VAL A 667 1.15 -12.76 -31.68
CA VAL A 667 0.95 -11.58 -32.53
C VAL A 667 0.50 -10.37 -31.72
N VAL A 668 -0.52 -10.53 -30.85
CA VAL A 668 -1.06 -9.43 -30.05
C VAL A 668 0.00 -8.87 -29.11
N TYR A 669 0.63 -9.71 -28.30
CA TYR A 669 1.55 -9.23 -27.27
C TYR A 669 2.91 -8.79 -27.85
N THR A 670 3.44 -9.48 -28.86
CA THR A 670 4.79 -9.22 -29.41
C THR A 670 4.79 -8.18 -30.52
N ASP A 671 3.81 -8.21 -31.42
CA ASP A 671 3.83 -7.34 -32.60
C ASP A 671 2.95 -6.12 -32.43
N LEU A 672 1.82 -6.24 -31.74
CA LEU A 672 0.88 -5.13 -31.56
C LEU A 672 1.17 -4.34 -30.28
N THR A 673 1.11 -4.99 -29.11
CA THR A 673 1.27 -4.32 -27.81
C THR A 673 2.70 -3.89 -27.56
N TYR A 674 3.69 -4.77 -27.75
CA TYR A 674 5.08 -4.40 -27.52
C TYR A 674 5.54 -3.23 -28.39
N ARG A 675 5.22 -3.23 -29.69
CA ARG A 675 5.65 -2.16 -30.60
C ARG A 675 4.96 -0.84 -30.32
N ASN A 676 3.65 -0.85 -30.09
CA ASN A 676 2.85 0.37 -29.98
C ASN A 676 2.75 0.92 -28.56
N PHE A 677 3.07 0.11 -27.53
CA PHE A 677 2.93 0.50 -26.14
C PHE A 677 4.15 0.13 -25.28
N THR A 678 4.47 -1.16 -25.10
CA THR A 678 5.46 -1.59 -24.11
C THR A 678 6.84 -1.01 -24.37
N LYS A 679 7.32 -1.01 -25.62
CA LYS A 679 8.64 -0.49 -26.00
C LYS A 679 8.76 1.02 -25.81
N PRO A 680 7.81 1.87 -26.27
CA PRO A 680 7.77 3.28 -25.90
C PRO A 680 7.82 3.52 -24.39
N VAL A 681 6.98 2.81 -23.62
CA VAL A 681 6.92 2.94 -22.15
C VAL A 681 8.26 2.59 -21.49
N ILE A 682 8.92 1.50 -21.89
CA ILE A 682 10.25 1.15 -21.37
C ILE A 682 11.27 2.25 -21.68
N ARG A 683 11.24 2.83 -22.88
CA ARG A 683 12.14 3.94 -23.24
C ARG A 683 11.91 5.14 -22.32
N GLU A 684 10.66 5.55 -22.10
CA GLU A 684 10.34 6.66 -21.20
C GLU A 684 10.76 6.38 -19.75
N LEU A 685 10.59 5.15 -19.28
CA LEU A 685 11.06 4.72 -17.97
C LEU A 685 12.58 4.76 -17.84
N GLU A 686 13.33 4.41 -18.90
CA GLU A 686 14.79 4.58 -18.93
C GLU A 686 15.19 6.07 -18.85
N GLU A 687 14.43 6.95 -19.48
CA GLU A 687 14.62 8.40 -19.37
C GLU A 687 14.31 8.91 -17.96
N SER A 688 13.25 8.41 -17.32
CA SER A 688 12.93 8.69 -15.92
C SER A 688 14.08 8.28 -14.98
N LEU A 689 14.62 7.07 -15.16
CA LEU A 689 15.75 6.57 -14.36
C LEU A 689 17.00 7.43 -14.59
N ALA A 690 17.27 7.84 -15.82
CA ALA A 690 18.38 8.73 -16.13
C ALA A 690 18.19 10.14 -15.51
N GLY A 691 16.96 10.65 -15.50
CA GLY A 691 16.59 11.90 -14.81
C GLY A 691 16.81 11.82 -13.31
N ALA A 692 16.33 10.74 -12.69
CA ALA A 692 16.52 10.47 -11.27
C ALA A 692 18.00 10.35 -10.89
N ALA A 693 18.79 9.61 -11.67
CA ALA A 693 20.24 9.49 -11.45
C ALA A 693 20.96 10.84 -11.56
N ARG A 694 20.55 11.74 -12.47
CA ARG A 694 21.09 13.10 -12.56
C ARG A 694 20.74 13.92 -11.31
N LEU A 695 19.48 13.89 -10.87
CA LEU A 695 19.04 14.62 -9.67
C LEU A 695 19.76 14.12 -8.41
N ALA A 696 19.90 12.81 -8.23
CA ALA A 696 20.62 12.19 -7.11
C ALA A 696 22.10 12.61 -7.05
N SER A 697 22.71 12.94 -8.20
CA SER A 697 24.11 13.38 -8.26
C SER A 697 24.35 14.85 -7.87
N LEU A 698 23.30 15.63 -7.62
CA LEU A 698 23.39 17.03 -7.22
C LEU A 698 23.76 17.17 -5.73
N PRO A 699 24.54 18.20 -5.35
CA PRO A 699 24.95 18.39 -3.96
C PRO A 699 23.77 18.74 -3.05
N ILE A 700 23.77 18.19 -1.83
CA ILE A 700 22.77 18.49 -0.79
C ILE A 700 22.92 19.90 -0.23
N SER A 701 24.12 20.49 -0.30
CA SER A 701 24.41 21.83 0.27
C SER A 701 23.51 22.94 -0.26
N ASP A 702 22.95 22.76 -1.46
CA ASP A 702 22.09 23.74 -2.13
C ASP A 702 20.59 23.40 -2.00
N LEU A 703 20.25 22.35 -1.24
CA LEU A 703 18.87 21.91 -1.03
C LEU A 703 18.16 22.77 0.03
N ASP A 704 17.15 23.52 -0.41
CA ASP A 704 16.10 24.03 0.46
C ASP A 704 15.00 22.97 0.60
N LEU A 705 14.90 22.38 1.79
CA LEU A 705 13.94 21.30 2.10
C LEU A 705 12.50 21.71 1.76
N TYR A 706 12.08 22.92 2.13
CA TYR A 706 10.72 23.38 1.92
C TYR A 706 10.44 23.63 0.43
N ALA A 707 11.39 24.25 -0.27
CA ALA A 707 11.26 24.49 -1.71
C ALA A 707 11.20 23.18 -2.51
N ALA A 708 11.99 22.17 -2.12
CA ALA A 708 11.99 20.85 -2.77
C ALA A 708 10.67 20.12 -2.55
N CYS A 709 10.15 20.07 -1.32
CA CYS A 709 8.85 19.48 -1.03
C CYS A 709 7.72 20.16 -1.81
N TRP A 710 7.74 21.50 -1.84
CA TRP A 710 6.75 22.28 -2.57
C TRP A 710 6.83 22.05 -4.09
N SER A 711 8.05 21.95 -4.64
CA SER A 711 8.23 21.63 -6.06
C SER A 711 7.69 20.24 -6.38
N MET A 712 8.05 19.21 -5.61
CA MET A 712 7.52 17.86 -5.81
C MET A 712 5.99 17.85 -5.75
N ASN A 713 5.38 18.52 -4.78
CA ASN A 713 3.93 18.59 -4.65
C ASN A 713 3.28 19.17 -5.91
N ARG A 714 3.79 20.32 -6.37
CA ARG A 714 3.32 20.99 -7.59
C ARG A 714 3.53 20.11 -8.82
N ASP A 715 4.70 19.52 -8.98
CA ASP A 715 5.07 18.73 -10.15
C ASP A 715 4.21 17.45 -10.21
N PHE A 716 3.99 16.78 -9.08
CA PHE A 716 3.12 15.60 -8.99
C PHE A 716 1.67 15.95 -9.24
N ALA A 717 1.16 17.05 -8.65
CA ALA A 717 -0.21 17.50 -8.89
C ALA A 717 -0.42 17.85 -10.37
N ASN A 718 0.51 18.58 -10.99
CA ASN A 718 0.42 18.93 -12.40
C ASN A 718 0.47 17.69 -13.30
N MET A 719 1.38 16.74 -13.06
CA MET A 719 1.44 15.49 -13.81
C MET A 719 0.11 14.72 -13.70
N ARG A 720 -0.43 14.62 -12.48
CA ARG A 720 -1.69 13.94 -12.21
C ARG A 720 -2.88 14.59 -12.94
N THR A 721 -3.02 15.90 -12.84
CA THR A 721 -4.14 16.63 -13.46
C THR A 721 -4.01 16.78 -14.98
N GLU A 722 -2.79 16.97 -15.51
CA GLU A 722 -2.59 17.27 -16.94
C GLU A 722 -2.30 16.03 -17.80
N VAL A 723 -1.91 14.90 -17.18
CA VAL A 723 -1.56 13.66 -17.88
C VAL A 723 -2.47 12.50 -17.45
N MET A 724 -2.53 12.19 -16.15
CA MET A 724 -3.24 11.00 -15.68
C MET A 724 -4.75 11.15 -15.71
N ASP A 725 -5.30 12.29 -15.28
CA ASP A 725 -6.73 12.57 -15.29
C ASP A 725 -7.34 12.47 -16.71
N PRO A 726 -6.78 13.15 -17.74
CA PRO A 726 -7.30 13.04 -19.10
C PRO A 726 -6.98 11.68 -19.76
N LEU A 727 -6.03 10.92 -19.22
CA LEU A 727 -5.78 9.54 -19.66
C LEU A 727 -6.84 8.61 -19.09
N GLN A 728 -7.19 8.79 -17.83
CA GLN A 728 -8.20 7.98 -17.17
C GLN A 728 -9.59 8.23 -17.76
N ASP A 729 -10.03 9.48 -17.88
CA ASP A 729 -11.30 9.84 -18.52
C ASP A 729 -11.42 9.22 -19.92
N TRP A 730 -10.32 9.34 -20.69
CA TRP A 730 -10.26 8.75 -22.02
C TRP A 730 -10.33 7.22 -21.98
N SER A 731 -9.63 6.57 -21.05
CA SER A 731 -9.65 5.12 -20.87
C SER A 731 -11.05 4.63 -20.48
N PHE A 732 -11.76 5.35 -19.60
CA PHE A 732 -13.15 5.04 -19.25
C PHE A 732 -14.09 5.18 -20.45
N MET A 733 -13.95 6.26 -21.24
CA MET A 733 -14.75 6.44 -22.46
C MET A 733 -14.48 5.37 -23.52
N VAL A 734 -13.22 4.94 -23.64
CA VAL A 734 -12.76 3.99 -24.64
C VAL A 734 -13.10 2.56 -24.27
N LEU A 735 -12.88 2.16 -23.01
CA LEU A 735 -13.05 0.79 -22.53
C LEU A 735 -14.51 0.42 -22.25
N GLY A 736 -15.45 1.37 -22.32
CA GLY A 736 -16.89 1.14 -22.27
C GLY A 736 -17.45 0.41 -23.51
N GLU A 737 -18.66 -0.13 -23.40
CA GLU A 737 -19.30 -0.90 -24.47
C GLU A 737 -19.57 -0.05 -25.73
N HIS A 738 -18.94 -0.43 -26.86
CA HIS A 738 -19.24 0.17 -28.17
C HIS A 738 -20.34 -0.62 -28.90
N LYS A 739 -21.18 0.10 -29.65
CA LYS A 739 -22.21 -0.54 -30.48
C LYS A 739 -21.57 -1.20 -31.69
N ARG A 740 -21.87 -2.49 -31.87
CA ARG A 740 -21.55 -3.23 -33.10
C ARG A 740 -22.05 -2.49 -34.34
N ILE A 741 -21.17 -2.33 -35.33
CA ILE A 741 -21.45 -1.63 -36.59
C ILE A 741 -21.91 -2.67 -37.62
N ASP A 742 -23.20 -2.63 -37.96
CA ASP A 742 -23.84 -3.67 -38.76
C ASP A 742 -24.38 -3.10 -40.09
N ASN A 743 -23.61 -3.16 -41.18
CA ASN A 743 -24.17 -2.92 -42.54
C ASN A 743 -23.37 -3.66 -43.63
N TRP A 744 -23.86 -4.83 -44.05
CA TRP A 744 -23.13 -5.82 -44.85
C TRP A 744 -23.76 -6.20 -46.19
N GLU A 745 -24.95 -5.69 -46.53
CA GLU A 745 -25.61 -5.91 -47.83
C GLU A 745 -24.72 -5.52 -49.03
N THR A 746 -23.58 -4.84 -48.84
CA THR A 746 -22.80 -4.22 -49.92
C THR A 746 -21.44 -4.87 -50.23
N ILE A 747 -21.01 -5.93 -49.53
CA ILE A 747 -19.59 -6.35 -49.57
C ILE A 747 -19.32 -7.66 -50.35
N LEU A 748 -20.31 -8.53 -50.52
CA LEU A 748 -20.16 -9.78 -51.27
C LEU A 748 -21.13 -9.84 -52.46
N GLU A 749 -20.92 -8.98 -53.45
CA GLU A 749 -21.75 -8.86 -54.68
C GLU A 749 -22.02 -10.24 -55.34
N ILE A 750 -21.05 -11.16 -55.32
CA ILE A 750 -21.19 -12.50 -55.90
C ILE A 750 -22.24 -13.36 -55.17
N PHE A 751 -22.33 -13.28 -53.84
CA PHE A 751 -23.33 -14.05 -53.08
C PHE A 751 -24.72 -13.43 -53.16
N GLU A 752 -24.80 -12.09 -53.17
CA GLU A 752 -26.05 -11.33 -53.30
C GLU A 752 -26.74 -11.65 -54.64
N GLU A 753 -25.97 -11.78 -55.73
CA GLU A 753 -26.52 -12.07 -57.05
C GLU A 753 -26.72 -13.58 -57.30
N THR A 754 -25.79 -14.44 -56.86
CA THR A 754 -25.74 -15.85 -57.28
C THR A 754 -26.52 -16.78 -56.36
N VAL A 755 -26.51 -16.56 -55.03
CA VAL A 755 -27.20 -17.45 -54.08
C VAL A 755 -28.71 -17.43 -54.26
N PRO A 756 -29.39 -16.28 -54.38
CA PRO A 756 -30.83 -16.26 -54.61
C PRO A 756 -31.23 -17.00 -55.90
N LEU A 757 -30.43 -16.84 -56.97
CA LEU A 757 -30.66 -17.53 -58.24
C LEU A 757 -30.52 -19.06 -58.12
N ILE A 758 -29.48 -19.54 -57.41
CA ILE A 758 -29.31 -20.99 -57.16
C ILE A 758 -30.43 -21.51 -56.25
N VAL A 759 -30.80 -20.77 -55.19
CA VAL A 759 -31.88 -21.14 -54.27
C VAL A 759 -33.22 -21.22 -54.99
N GLU A 760 -33.57 -20.22 -55.81
CA GLU A 760 -34.79 -20.25 -56.62
C GLU A 760 -34.80 -21.42 -57.60
N LEU A 761 -33.69 -21.66 -58.29
CA LEU A 761 -33.53 -22.81 -59.19
C LEU A 761 -33.76 -24.13 -58.45
N LEU A 762 -33.12 -24.33 -57.29
CA LEU A 762 -33.25 -25.55 -56.50
C LEU A 762 -34.66 -25.75 -55.94
N ARG A 763 -35.32 -24.68 -55.46
CA ARG A 763 -36.72 -24.73 -54.99
C ARG A 763 -37.71 -25.06 -56.11
N LEU A 764 -37.47 -24.58 -57.33
CA LEU A 764 -38.28 -24.96 -58.50
C LEU A 764 -38.14 -26.45 -58.84
N MET A 765 -37.01 -27.07 -58.49
CA MET A 765 -36.72 -28.48 -58.75
C MET A 765 -37.02 -29.41 -57.56
N GLU A 766 -37.23 -28.87 -56.37
CA GLU A 766 -37.48 -29.58 -55.11
C GLU A 766 -38.63 -30.60 -55.21
N TYR A 767 -39.72 -30.24 -55.91
CA TYR A 767 -40.87 -31.13 -56.09
C TYR A 767 -40.52 -32.47 -56.76
N LYS A 768 -39.45 -32.51 -57.59
CA LYS A 768 -38.98 -33.74 -58.25
C LYS A 768 -37.88 -34.46 -57.50
N ASN A 769 -37.09 -33.77 -56.70
CA ASN A 769 -36.08 -34.39 -55.85
C ASN A 769 -35.93 -33.61 -54.53
N PRO A 770 -36.47 -34.14 -53.41
CA PRO A 770 -36.45 -33.47 -52.10
C PRO A 770 -35.06 -33.08 -51.61
N VAL A 771 -34.00 -33.80 -52.00
CA VAL A 771 -32.60 -33.49 -51.64
C VAL A 771 -32.19 -32.08 -52.11
N LEU A 772 -32.80 -31.57 -53.19
CA LEU A 772 -32.54 -30.21 -53.68
C LEU A 772 -33.17 -29.14 -52.78
N GLY A 773 -34.26 -29.47 -52.06
CA GLY A 773 -34.85 -28.61 -51.04
C GLY A 773 -33.93 -28.44 -49.83
N ASP A 774 -33.30 -29.54 -49.38
CA ASP A 774 -32.32 -29.51 -48.28
C ASP A 774 -31.09 -28.65 -48.64
N ILE A 775 -30.61 -28.75 -49.90
CA ILE A 775 -29.52 -27.91 -50.42
C ILE A 775 -29.95 -26.44 -50.50
N ALA A 776 -31.17 -26.15 -50.98
CA ALA A 776 -31.71 -24.80 -51.05
C ALA A 776 -31.89 -24.17 -49.66
N GLU A 777 -32.31 -24.95 -48.66
CA GLU A 777 -32.44 -24.50 -47.27
C GLU A 777 -31.08 -24.16 -46.67
N LYS A 778 -30.06 -25.01 -46.89
CA LYS A 778 -28.69 -24.72 -46.44
C LYS A 778 -28.04 -23.55 -47.17
N LEU A 779 -28.24 -23.40 -48.48
CA LEU A 779 -27.81 -22.19 -49.22
C LEU A 779 -28.51 -20.93 -48.72
N SER A 780 -29.81 -21.01 -48.40
CA SER A 780 -30.54 -19.90 -47.79
C SER A 780 -29.96 -19.55 -46.42
N LYS A 781 -29.58 -20.56 -45.62
CA LYS A 781 -28.91 -20.37 -44.32
C LYS A 781 -27.47 -19.86 -44.46
N LEU A 782 -26.75 -20.21 -45.52
CA LEU A 782 -25.43 -19.66 -45.81
C LEU A 782 -25.50 -18.14 -46.01
N SER A 783 -26.54 -17.63 -46.67
CA SER A 783 -26.81 -16.19 -46.72
C SER A 783 -27.03 -15.59 -45.32
N TYR A 784 -27.72 -16.30 -44.40
CA TYR A 784 -27.86 -15.88 -43.00
C TYR A 784 -26.56 -15.98 -42.17
N VAL A 785 -25.67 -16.92 -42.48
CA VAL A 785 -24.36 -17.09 -41.84
C VAL A 785 -23.36 -16.05 -42.35
N LEU A 786 -23.46 -15.65 -43.62
CA LEU A 786 -22.75 -14.51 -44.20
C LEU A 786 -23.29 -13.17 -43.69
N ASP A 787 -24.60 -13.10 -43.39
CA ASP A 787 -25.25 -11.99 -42.67
C ASP A 787 -24.89 -11.93 -41.17
N ALA A 788 -24.12 -12.89 -40.63
CA ALA A 788 -23.60 -12.80 -39.26
C ALA A 788 -22.40 -11.85 -39.23
N VAL A 789 -22.73 -10.57 -39.40
CA VAL A 789 -21.99 -9.30 -39.35
C VAL A 789 -20.76 -9.16 -38.44
N GLY A 790 -20.48 -10.11 -37.54
CA GLY A 790 -19.44 -10.02 -36.52
C GLY A 790 -18.03 -9.75 -37.05
N LEU A 791 -17.65 -10.30 -38.20
CA LEU A 791 -16.26 -10.30 -38.68
C LEU A 791 -15.66 -8.89 -38.90
N LEU A 792 -16.38 -7.98 -39.55
CA LEU A 792 -15.91 -6.62 -39.85
C LEU A 792 -16.07 -5.69 -38.67
N THR A 793 -17.11 -5.92 -37.87
CA THR A 793 -17.31 -5.20 -36.63
C THR A 793 -16.15 -5.47 -35.69
N LEU A 794 -15.80 -6.75 -35.49
CA LEU A 794 -14.63 -7.18 -34.72
C LEU A 794 -13.35 -6.62 -35.32
N ALA A 795 -13.21 -6.62 -36.65
CA ALA A 795 -12.05 -6.02 -37.31
C ALA A 795 -11.93 -4.52 -37.01
N CYS A 796 -13.00 -3.75 -37.18
CA CYS A 796 -13.04 -2.33 -36.84
C CYS A 796 -12.74 -2.08 -35.36
N GLU A 797 -13.27 -2.91 -34.46
CA GLU A 797 -12.99 -2.85 -33.01
C GLU A 797 -11.50 -3.07 -32.75
N ILE A 798 -10.89 -4.14 -33.28
CA ILE A 798 -9.45 -4.41 -33.15
C ILE A 798 -8.60 -3.25 -33.66
N SER A 799 -8.96 -2.65 -34.80
CA SER A 799 -8.27 -1.47 -35.34
C SER A 799 -8.31 -0.27 -34.41
N LEU A 800 -9.50 0.05 -33.88
CA LEU A 800 -9.66 1.17 -32.95
C LEU A 800 -8.81 0.95 -31.69
N LYS A 801 -8.75 -0.29 -31.20
CA LYS A 801 -7.97 -0.68 -30.02
C LYS A 801 -6.47 -0.62 -30.22
N ALA A 802 -5.99 -0.97 -31.41
CA ALA A 802 -4.58 -0.79 -31.76
C ALA A 802 -4.17 0.70 -31.80
N ASP A 803 -5.03 1.57 -32.32
CA ASP A 803 -4.81 3.03 -32.34
C ASP A 803 -4.86 3.62 -30.92
N GLN A 804 -5.73 3.07 -30.07
CA GLN A 804 -5.82 3.42 -28.65
C GLN A 804 -4.52 3.13 -27.89
N LEU A 805 -3.88 1.96 -28.09
CA LEU A 805 -2.58 1.66 -27.47
C LEU A 805 -1.49 2.67 -27.83
N THR A 806 -1.42 3.09 -29.10
CA THR A 806 -0.50 4.16 -29.52
C THR A 806 -0.83 5.48 -28.83
N THR A 807 -2.12 5.86 -28.83
CA THR A 807 -2.58 7.12 -28.24
C THR A 807 -2.27 7.18 -26.75
N MET A 808 -2.42 6.06 -26.05
CA MET A 808 -2.11 5.92 -24.64
C MET A 808 -0.62 6.09 -24.36
N ALA A 809 0.26 5.43 -25.14
CA ALA A 809 1.70 5.62 -25.03
C ALA A 809 2.08 7.09 -25.23
N GLY A 810 1.58 7.73 -26.30
CA GLY A 810 1.88 9.14 -26.58
C GLY A 810 1.33 10.14 -25.55
N LYS A 811 0.29 9.77 -24.79
CA LYS A 811 -0.16 10.55 -23.62
C LYS A 811 0.81 10.42 -22.44
N LEU A 812 1.32 9.21 -22.20
CA LEU A 812 2.26 8.91 -21.12
C LEU A 812 3.66 9.50 -21.33
N ASP A 813 4.10 9.72 -22.58
CA ASP A 813 5.40 10.34 -22.90
C ASP A 813 5.60 11.70 -22.18
N ARG A 814 4.52 12.39 -21.80
CA ARG A 814 4.57 13.68 -21.10
C ARG A 814 4.82 13.56 -19.59
N VAL A 815 4.80 12.36 -19.00
CA VAL A 815 5.02 12.18 -17.54
C VAL A 815 6.37 12.77 -17.12
N ASN A 816 7.42 12.51 -17.91
CA ASN A 816 8.78 12.96 -17.60
C ASN A 816 8.94 14.48 -17.71
N ASP A 817 8.17 15.17 -18.58
CA ASP A 817 8.21 16.63 -18.71
C ASP A 817 7.89 17.34 -17.38
N TYR A 818 7.04 16.72 -16.55
CA TYR A 818 6.64 17.26 -15.25
C TYR A 818 7.56 16.79 -14.13
N LEU A 819 7.96 15.52 -14.13
CA LEU A 819 8.72 14.93 -13.03
C LEU A 819 10.22 15.26 -13.10
N PHE A 820 10.75 15.47 -14.31
CA PHE A 820 12.16 15.77 -14.56
C PHE A 820 12.36 16.91 -15.61
N PRO A 821 11.85 18.13 -15.36
CA PRO A 821 11.89 19.22 -16.34
C PRO A 821 13.33 19.67 -16.68
N GLU A 822 13.62 19.88 -17.97
CA GLU A 822 14.96 20.29 -18.46
C GLU A 822 15.45 21.63 -17.88
N ASP A 823 14.54 22.55 -17.56
CA ASP A 823 14.83 23.87 -17.00
C ASP A 823 14.88 23.90 -15.45
N GLY A 824 14.73 22.74 -14.79
CA GLY A 824 14.43 22.65 -13.35
C GLY A 824 15.57 22.28 -12.41
N TYR A 825 16.82 22.14 -12.90
CA TYR A 825 17.97 21.67 -12.12
C TYR A 825 19.07 22.70 -11.93
#